data_AF-A0A397GDC8-F1
#
_entry.id   AF-A0A397GDC8-F1
#
_cell.length_a   1.000
_cell.length_b   1.000
_cell.length_c   1.000
_cell.angle_alpha   90.00
_cell.angle_beta   90.00
_cell.angle_gamma   90.00
#
_symmetry.space_group_name_H-M   'P 1'
#
loop_
_entity.id
_entity.type
_entity.pdbx_description
1 polymer ?
#
loop_
_entity_poly.entity_id
_entity_poly.type
_entity_poly.pdbx_seq_one_letter_code
_entity_poly.pdbx_strand_id
1 'polypeptide(L)'
;MLLLDYQNVLIQNLLTERFSGYSCPLPASGTPVSIDQVVSDFDGVTFHLSTPESKTKILISIHVKCFKELVQYGAQEVLEREYGPYIVTPEPGYDFSVQIDLENLPAEQEARDELIMRLALLKRNAMAAPFERAFDEFAKLSEEASRYTSESAPQGVKEGGELMAIHYREEEAIYIKASHDRVTVIFSTVFREETDRIFGKVFLQEFVDARRRVVTLQNAPQVLFRSDPPLELQGVPGLQTAGDGKMSYVTFVLFPRHLTPQRRYENISHIQTFRDYFHYHIKASKAYIHTRMRKRTADFLQVLNRARPENEERERKTASGRIYAKQGLDGKSHTKYRLQRKQGMTPQEAQEQTVQAQNKVLARLVDRYGPSLVKLEFMAYDLDVDGAKALGTRCRHALRYLALRFEHPHIRDGPMRPTAWYYPAPGSTAWNLLAGIGNHKNIGITGLETLILERSGITPWQLAMLVEKNPKLRVLKLRTCRGAQPEFLNWLGGVQKDEDDAVIEGHRLAPGAKLEVLWLENCHRLLSHPTDGQKGKQLPDKPCDEGFEWVRSLSNLQTAFQKLFRRRSSQSKGKQPALPDEFEISEHTDGFYKYSQEMLEEKERRLEPRTMRASDSTEASYASAGKKLTHSHEMPPIETPALPYTISSSEWHSFAAREQLLENPYGEAAAEKFGSVLSVFSKVYAIAKILAWALKMYGVELDDAPGGILARLNDAEAGMGTDSLADLIEITERLYYSLYARLVMEIANAELCGHFELDLRRMLIKEPLTLPEASHLRNIFITFKDVLDAPEVCSGLDYDLVKQHQDLIIRHATDKLAVTGFSAHDLIGYRTSTLKIVSNETHPFVLKWRGLVYLYQMPGVETITVMSEKYLTVKPKVTATDDFPAIELPFVSRDSIQPEIWQRENILDNRQATLAKLEGRSVGDIRREDDRRRLLDFVKEKKCICRSSCSCSTECTMDVLLPCPCSERILRVALAKRYHGAGEKDFGPTCGSLARAFFEGLAMVSRGVAHYELVAELHRAMQLFEEVVGKQRHAAAMGTRLV
;
A
#
# COMPACT_ATOMS: atom_id res chain seq x y z
N MET A 1 23.96 14.60 15.80
CA MET A 1 23.74 15.93 15.21
C MET A 1 22.97 15.79 13.90
N LEU A 2 22.28 16.85 13.48
CA LEU A 2 21.64 16.94 12.15
C LEU A 2 22.19 18.13 11.36
N LEU A 3 22.29 19.30 11.98
CA LEU A 3 23.19 20.38 11.54
C LEU A 3 24.56 20.22 12.22
N LEU A 4 25.59 20.87 11.68
CA LEU A 4 26.86 21.07 12.37
C LEU A 4 26.80 22.38 13.16
N ASP A 5 27.52 22.45 14.27
CA ASP A 5 27.69 23.68 15.05
C ASP A 5 28.64 24.65 14.30
N TYR A 6 28.44 25.96 14.47
CA TYR A 6 29.22 26.99 13.75
C TYR A 6 30.49 27.40 14.48
N GLN A 7 30.51 27.20 15.79
CA GLN A 7 31.60 27.55 16.70
C GLN A 7 32.42 26.31 17.07
N ASN A 8 33.73 26.50 17.30
CA ASN A 8 34.59 25.42 17.75
C ASN A 8 34.27 25.07 19.22
N VAL A 9 33.58 23.95 19.43
CA VAL A 9 33.09 23.50 20.74
C VAL A 9 34.22 23.20 21.73
N LEU A 10 35.44 22.84 21.26
CA LEU A 10 36.58 22.64 22.15
C LEU A 10 37.10 23.98 22.70
N ILE A 11 37.23 25.00 21.84
CA ILE A 11 37.59 26.37 22.25
C ILE A 11 36.51 26.93 23.18
N GLN A 12 35.23 26.76 22.84
CA GLN A 12 34.11 27.19 23.68
C GLN A 12 34.19 26.58 25.08
N ASN A 13 34.26 25.26 25.20
CA ASN A 13 34.29 24.57 26.48
C ASN A 13 35.52 24.92 27.32
N LEU A 14 36.71 24.99 26.71
CA LEU A 14 37.96 25.36 27.38
C LEU A 14 37.90 26.77 27.95
N LEU A 15 37.36 27.74 27.17
CA LEU A 15 37.21 29.11 27.64
C LEU A 15 36.12 29.24 28.72
N THR A 16 34.99 28.55 28.60
CA THR A 16 33.97 28.50 29.67
C THR A 16 34.54 27.92 30.96
N GLU A 17 35.31 26.83 30.90
CA GLU A 17 35.98 26.26 32.08
C GLU A 17 36.95 27.27 32.71
N ARG A 18 37.81 27.92 31.90
CA ARG A 18 38.80 28.88 32.40
C ARG A 18 38.15 30.15 32.96
N PHE A 19 37.16 30.73 32.29
CA PHE A 19 36.48 31.95 32.75
C PHE A 19 35.65 31.71 34.03
N SER A 20 35.10 30.50 34.21
CA SER A 20 34.32 30.16 35.42
C SER A 20 35.16 30.24 36.71
N GLY A 21 36.48 30.03 36.63
CA GLY A 21 37.39 30.15 37.77
C GLY A 21 37.65 31.59 38.26
N TYR A 22 37.15 32.60 37.54
CA TYR A 22 37.40 34.04 37.80
C TYR A 22 36.12 34.84 38.06
N SER A 23 35.01 34.16 38.39
CA SER A 23 33.72 34.82 38.66
C SER A 23 33.71 35.61 39.98
N CYS A 24 33.89 36.92 39.91
CA CYS A 24 33.60 37.86 41.01
C CYS A 24 32.11 37.72 41.44
N PRO A 25 31.74 37.91 42.74
CA PRO A 25 32.23 38.98 43.62
C PRO A 25 33.34 38.60 44.62
N LEU A 26 33.82 37.35 44.63
CA LEU A 26 34.85 36.87 45.56
C LEU A 26 35.95 36.11 44.80
N PRO A 27 37.23 36.23 45.21
CA PRO A 27 38.36 35.56 44.56
C PRO A 27 38.37 34.06 44.89
N ALA A 28 37.54 33.28 44.20
CA ALA A 28 37.29 31.87 44.44
C ALA A 28 38.39 30.93 43.89
N SER A 29 39.64 31.16 44.31
CA SER A 29 40.76 30.20 44.26
C SER A 29 41.02 29.45 42.94
N GLY A 30 40.70 30.05 41.79
CA GLY A 30 41.06 29.49 40.49
C GLY A 30 42.58 29.55 40.30
N THR A 31 43.29 28.44 40.56
CA THR A 31 44.73 28.37 40.31
C THR A 31 44.97 28.43 38.79
N PRO A 32 45.67 29.43 38.24
CA PRO A 32 45.86 29.55 36.81
C PRO A 32 46.67 28.36 36.29
N VAL A 33 46.08 27.64 35.32
CA VAL A 33 46.66 26.45 34.70
C VAL A 33 47.36 26.85 33.41
N SER A 34 48.60 26.42 33.20
CA SER A 34 49.30 26.60 31.93
C SER A 34 48.64 25.78 30.83
N ILE A 35 48.35 26.41 29.70
CA ILE A 35 47.73 25.78 28.53
C ILE A 35 48.76 25.75 27.40
N ASP A 36 48.80 24.62 26.69
CA ASP A 36 49.57 24.39 25.47
C ASP A 36 48.81 23.29 24.71
N GLN A 37 47.97 23.69 23.76
CA GLN A 37 47.05 22.79 23.05
C GLN A 37 46.85 23.23 21.59
N VAL A 38 47.21 22.37 20.64
CA VAL A 38 46.86 22.52 19.22
C VAL A 38 45.51 21.84 18.96
N VAL A 39 44.56 22.57 18.37
CA VAL A 39 43.19 22.12 18.10
C VAL A 39 42.90 22.20 16.59
N SER A 40 42.67 21.06 15.95
CA SER A 40 42.28 20.99 14.54
C SER A 40 40.78 21.26 14.35
N ASP A 41 40.43 22.01 13.33
CA ASP A 41 39.05 22.24 12.86
C ASP A 41 38.88 21.64 11.44
N PHE A 42 37.67 21.74 10.87
CA PHE A 42 37.43 21.40 9.47
C PHE A 42 38.27 22.27 8.52
N ASP A 43 38.37 21.86 7.25
CA ASP A 43 39.14 22.56 6.20
C ASP A 43 40.66 22.62 6.40
N GLY A 44 41.21 21.87 7.36
CA GLY A 44 42.63 21.90 7.67
C GLY A 44 43.05 23.17 8.42
N VAL A 45 42.10 23.90 8.98
CA VAL A 45 42.35 25.00 9.92
C VAL A 45 42.90 24.41 11.22
N THR A 46 43.97 25.01 11.74
CA THR A 46 44.56 24.63 13.03
C THR A 46 44.64 25.84 13.94
N PHE A 47 44.05 25.69 15.13
CA PHE A 47 44.18 26.63 16.24
C PHE A 47 45.29 26.19 17.18
N HIS A 48 45.85 27.14 17.91
CA HIS A 48 46.77 26.90 19.01
C HIS A 48 46.37 27.78 20.20
N LEU A 49 46.17 27.15 21.36
CA LEU A 49 45.79 27.80 22.60
C LEU A 49 46.93 27.61 23.60
N SER A 50 47.62 28.70 23.91
CA SER A 50 48.84 28.67 24.72
C SER A 50 48.86 29.76 25.80
N THR A 51 49.66 29.57 26.85
CA THR A 51 49.91 30.58 27.89
C THR A 51 51.41 30.93 27.93
N PRO A 52 51.95 31.69 26.95
CA PRO A 52 53.40 31.83 26.76
C PRO A 52 54.09 32.78 27.74
N GLU A 53 53.40 33.84 28.20
CA GLU A 53 53.96 34.83 29.14
C GLU A 53 53.63 34.52 30.60
N SER A 54 52.34 34.34 30.88
CA SER A 54 51.80 34.05 32.21
C SER A 54 50.66 33.05 32.07
N LYS A 55 50.38 32.31 33.13
CA LYS A 55 49.23 31.40 33.19
C LYS A 55 47.87 32.12 33.26
N THR A 56 47.88 33.46 33.37
CA THR A 56 46.67 34.31 33.37
C THR A 56 46.34 34.88 32.00
N LYS A 57 47.30 34.91 31.06
CA LYS A 57 47.06 35.32 29.66
C LYS A 57 46.95 34.12 28.72
N ILE A 58 45.78 33.94 28.12
CA ILE A 58 45.55 32.93 27.08
C ILE A 58 45.77 33.58 25.71
N LEU A 59 46.71 33.04 24.93
CA LEU A 59 46.89 33.31 23.51
C LEU A 59 46.08 32.29 22.71
N ILE A 60 45.33 32.76 21.70
CA ILE A 60 44.60 31.94 20.74
C ILE A 60 45.06 32.33 19.34
N SER A 61 45.83 31.47 18.70
CA SER A 61 46.34 31.62 17.34
C SER A 61 45.54 30.74 16.37
N ILE A 62 45.38 31.18 15.12
CA ILE A 62 44.71 30.44 14.04
C ILE A 62 45.55 30.45 12.77
N HIS A 63 45.68 29.29 12.13
CA HIS A 63 46.26 29.12 10.79
C HIS A 63 45.16 28.70 9.81
N VAL A 64 45.07 29.40 8.67
CA VAL A 64 44.09 29.13 7.60
C VAL A 64 44.78 29.21 6.25
N LYS A 65 44.80 28.12 5.48
CA LYS A 65 45.53 28.03 4.19
C LYS A 65 45.22 29.16 3.20
N CYS A 66 43.97 29.63 3.17
CA CYS A 66 43.51 30.73 2.31
C CYS A 66 43.51 32.13 2.98
N PHE A 67 44.12 32.32 4.16
CA PHE A 67 44.04 33.59 4.90
C PHE A 67 44.44 34.82 4.07
N LYS A 68 45.45 34.67 3.21
CA LYS A 68 45.93 35.73 2.30
C LYS A 68 44.87 36.15 1.26
N GLU A 69 44.01 35.23 0.82
CA GLU A 69 42.87 35.53 -0.04
C GLU A 69 41.76 36.24 0.77
N LEU A 70 41.46 35.73 1.97
CA LEU A 70 40.47 36.34 2.88
C LEU A 70 40.82 37.80 3.22
N VAL A 71 42.10 38.11 3.45
CA VAL A 71 42.58 39.49 3.67
C VAL A 71 42.37 40.38 2.44
N GLN A 72 42.61 39.90 1.21
CA GLN A 72 42.32 40.65 -0.03
C GLN A 72 40.82 40.99 -0.18
N TYR A 73 39.95 40.16 0.42
CA TYR A 73 38.50 40.34 0.43
C TYR A 73 37.96 41.07 1.68
N GLY A 74 38.84 41.60 2.54
CA GLY A 74 38.45 42.47 3.68
C GLY A 74 38.40 41.78 5.05
N ALA A 75 38.94 40.57 5.21
CA ALA A 75 38.91 39.86 6.50
C ALA A 75 39.57 40.62 7.66
N GLN A 76 40.56 41.48 7.38
CA GLN A 76 41.19 42.32 8.41
C GLN A 76 40.16 43.25 9.08
N GLU A 77 39.32 43.93 8.30
CA GLU A 77 38.28 44.84 8.81
C GLU A 77 37.25 44.10 9.68
N VAL A 78 36.88 42.88 9.27
CA VAL A 78 35.96 42.02 10.04
C VAL A 78 36.62 41.54 11.34
N LEU A 79 37.90 41.13 11.32
CA LEU A 79 38.59 40.69 12.52
C LEU A 79 38.83 41.84 13.51
N GLU A 80 39.16 43.04 13.03
CA GLU A 80 39.26 44.25 13.84
C GLU A 80 37.91 44.65 14.45
N ARG A 81 36.81 44.54 13.70
CA ARG A 81 35.42 44.76 14.17
C ARG A 81 35.03 43.83 15.32
N GLU A 82 35.34 42.54 15.22
CA GLU A 82 34.90 41.51 16.17
C GLU A 82 35.83 41.38 17.40
N TYR A 83 37.14 41.58 17.23
CA TYR A 83 38.17 41.25 18.24
C TYR A 83 39.08 42.41 18.65
N GLY A 84 39.01 43.59 18.01
CA GLY A 84 39.91 44.74 18.14
C GLY A 84 40.81 44.84 19.40
N PRO A 85 40.26 45.03 20.62
CA PRO A 85 41.04 45.23 21.84
C PRO A 85 41.85 44.00 22.32
N TYR A 86 41.64 42.83 21.72
CA TYR A 86 42.32 41.57 22.04
C TYR A 86 43.33 41.13 20.97
N ILE A 87 43.46 41.85 19.85
CA ILE A 87 44.35 41.46 18.74
C ILE A 87 45.80 41.70 19.11
N VAL A 88 46.66 40.72 18.83
CA VAL A 88 48.12 40.79 19.06
C VAL A 88 48.90 40.43 17.80
N THR A 89 50.23 40.55 17.86
CA THR A 89 51.10 40.08 16.78
C THR A 89 50.93 38.58 16.56
N PRO A 90 50.73 38.10 15.31
CA PRO A 90 50.55 36.68 15.04
C PRO A 90 51.72 35.81 15.52
N GLU A 91 51.40 34.68 16.12
CA GLU A 91 52.38 33.69 16.59
C GLU A 91 53.14 33.08 15.39
N PRO A 92 54.48 32.84 15.49
CA PRO A 92 55.25 32.26 14.40
C PRO A 92 54.70 30.91 13.90
N GLY A 93 54.17 30.91 12.67
CA GLY A 93 53.53 29.74 12.04
C GLY A 93 52.01 29.82 11.93
N TYR A 94 51.39 30.84 12.53
CA TYR A 94 49.96 31.13 12.45
C TYR A 94 49.70 32.46 11.72
N ASP A 95 48.48 32.64 11.19
CA ASP A 95 48.14 33.81 10.37
C ASP A 95 47.55 34.97 11.19
N PHE A 96 46.86 34.66 12.30
CA PHE A 96 46.20 35.63 13.17
C PHE A 96 46.22 35.15 14.63
N SER A 97 46.32 36.06 15.60
CA SER A 97 46.36 35.73 17.03
C SER A 97 45.64 36.75 17.90
N VAL A 98 44.99 36.25 18.95
CA VAL A 98 44.17 37.00 19.91
C VAL A 98 44.63 36.66 21.32
N GLN A 99 44.88 37.65 22.18
CA GLN A 99 45.29 37.44 23.58
C GLN A 99 44.21 37.94 24.55
N ILE A 100 43.92 37.12 25.56
CA ILE A 100 42.87 37.37 26.57
C ILE A 100 43.52 37.30 27.94
N ASP A 101 43.28 38.29 28.79
CA ASP A 101 43.73 38.30 30.18
C ASP A 101 42.60 37.89 31.12
N LEU A 102 42.80 36.81 31.89
CA LEU A 102 41.84 36.30 32.87
C LEU A 102 41.65 37.25 34.06
N GLU A 103 42.59 38.18 34.29
CA GLU A 103 42.49 39.21 35.33
C GLU A 103 41.62 40.41 34.89
N ASN A 104 41.38 40.57 33.57
CA ASN A 104 40.66 41.70 32.97
C ASN A 104 39.46 41.24 32.10
N LEU A 105 38.67 40.30 32.60
CA LEU A 105 37.44 39.84 31.95
C LEU A 105 36.25 40.79 32.21
N PRO A 106 35.23 40.84 31.32
CA PRO A 106 34.00 41.58 31.56
C PRO A 106 33.35 41.26 32.91
N ALA A 107 32.73 42.25 33.55
CA ALA A 107 32.08 42.08 34.85
C ALA A 107 30.79 41.25 34.76
N GLU A 108 30.01 41.45 33.70
CA GLU A 108 28.71 40.79 33.46
C GLU A 108 28.89 39.41 32.84
N GLN A 109 28.08 38.44 33.29
CA GLN A 109 28.18 37.06 32.83
C GLN A 109 27.77 36.91 31.35
N GLU A 110 26.71 37.60 30.92
CA GLU A 110 26.24 37.57 29.53
C GLU A 110 27.34 38.07 28.56
N ALA A 111 28.08 39.12 28.93
CA ALA A 111 29.21 39.64 28.16
C ALA A 111 30.42 38.68 28.11
N ARG A 112 30.63 37.85 29.15
CA ARG A 112 31.65 36.77 29.13
C ARG A 112 31.24 35.66 28.17
N ASP A 113 29.99 35.21 28.26
CA ASP A 113 29.48 34.12 27.43
C ASP A 113 29.38 34.53 25.95
N GLU A 114 29.09 35.81 25.67
CA GLU A 114 29.22 36.36 24.32
C GLU A 114 30.67 36.40 23.83
N LEU A 115 31.62 36.86 24.66
CA LEU A 115 33.04 36.89 24.31
C LEU A 115 33.58 35.47 23.99
N ILE A 116 33.23 34.47 24.82
CA ILE A 116 33.54 33.06 24.57
C ILE A 116 32.98 32.61 23.22
N MET A 117 31.73 32.94 22.90
CA MET A 117 31.10 32.57 21.63
C MET A 117 31.78 33.25 20.44
N ARG A 118 32.10 34.55 20.52
CA ARG A 118 32.84 35.28 19.47
C ARG A 118 34.21 34.63 19.21
N LEU A 119 34.94 34.25 20.26
CA LEU A 119 36.26 33.61 20.14
C LEU A 119 36.16 32.21 19.51
N ALA A 120 35.16 31.41 19.92
CA ALA A 120 34.89 30.10 19.32
C ALA A 120 34.44 30.19 17.84
N LEU A 121 33.97 31.35 17.38
CA LEU A 121 33.58 31.64 15.98
C LEU A 121 34.72 32.19 15.11
N LEU A 122 35.97 32.23 15.57
CA LEU A 122 37.08 32.89 14.87
C LEU A 122 37.29 32.45 13.41
N LYS A 123 37.25 31.14 13.12
CA LYS A 123 37.27 30.61 11.73
C LYS A 123 36.11 31.14 10.88
N ARG A 124 34.91 31.15 11.44
CA ARG A 124 33.68 31.60 10.78
C ARG A 124 33.76 33.11 10.48
N ASN A 125 34.25 33.91 11.42
CA ASN A 125 34.37 35.35 11.23
C ASN A 125 35.44 35.71 10.18
N ALA A 126 36.59 35.04 10.18
CA ALA A 126 37.60 35.22 9.13
C ALA A 126 37.08 34.87 7.72
N MET A 127 36.30 33.80 7.60
CA MET A 127 35.72 33.36 6.31
C MET A 127 34.43 34.10 5.92
N ALA A 128 33.89 34.97 6.77
CA ALA A 128 32.66 35.71 6.47
C ALA A 128 32.89 36.88 5.48
N ALA A 129 34.07 37.50 5.51
CA ALA A 129 34.34 38.75 4.79
C ALA A 129 34.05 38.71 3.26
N PRO A 130 34.39 37.66 2.49
CA PRO A 130 34.05 37.59 1.07
C PRO A 130 32.53 37.53 0.82
N PHE A 131 31.77 36.90 1.72
CA PHE A 131 30.30 36.89 1.63
C PHE A 131 29.71 38.24 2.03
N GLU A 132 30.25 38.89 3.06
CA GLU A 132 29.87 40.25 3.45
C GLU A 132 30.09 41.23 2.29
N ARG A 133 31.29 41.26 1.69
CA ARG A 133 31.63 42.06 0.50
C ARG A 133 30.69 41.78 -0.67
N ALA A 134 30.39 40.51 -0.98
CA ALA A 134 29.48 40.14 -2.05
C ALA A 134 28.03 40.63 -1.81
N PHE A 135 27.59 40.68 -0.55
CA PHE A 135 26.23 41.12 -0.22
C PHE A 135 26.12 42.66 -0.28
N ASP A 136 27.19 43.39 0.06
CA ASP A 136 27.26 44.85 -0.08
C ASP A 136 27.46 45.30 -1.53
N GLU A 137 28.20 44.53 -2.33
CA GLU A 137 28.30 44.71 -3.78
C GLU A 137 26.95 44.43 -4.48
N PHE A 138 26.25 43.35 -4.10
CA PHE A 138 24.87 43.09 -4.52
C PHE A 138 23.95 44.28 -4.21
N ALA A 139 24.05 44.88 -3.01
CA ALA A 139 23.19 46.01 -2.63
C ALA A 139 23.42 47.22 -3.55
N LYS A 140 24.68 47.56 -3.85
CA LYS A 140 25.04 48.64 -4.79
C LYS A 140 24.54 48.35 -6.20
N LEU A 141 24.84 47.17 -6.75
CA LEU A 141 24.41 46.76 -8.09
C LEU A 141 22.89 46.68 -8.23
N SER A 142 22.18 46.26 -7.19
CA SER A 142 20.70 46.24 -7.16
C SER A 142 20.12 47.66 -7.12
N GLU A 143 20.75 48.62 -6.45
CA GLU A 143 20.30 50.02 -6.45
C GLU A 143 20.58 50.67 -7.81
N GLU A 144 21.77 50.47 -8.37
CA GLU A 144 22.14 50.98 -9.70
C GLU A 144 21.23 50.40 -10.79
N ALA A 145 20.98 49.09 -10.78
CA ALA A 145 20.07 48.45 -11.73
C ALA A 145 18.64 48.98 -11.63
N SER A 146 18.18 49.41 -10.45
CA SER A 146 16.83 50.00 -10.27
C SER A 146 16.63 51.31 -11.04
N ARG A 147 17.72 51.96 -11.48
CA ARG A 147 17.73 53.22 -12.24
C ARG A 147 17.61 53.01 -13.77
N TYR A 148 17.64 51.75 -14.24
CA TYR A 148 17.59 51.38 -15.66
C TYR A 148 16.50 50.33 -15.93
N THR A 149 16.09 50.17 -17.19
CA THR A 149 15.36 48.96 -17.59
C THR A 149 16.34 47.81 -17.85
N SER A 150 15.89 46.57 -17.69
CA SER A 150 16.71 45.36 -17.87
C SER A 150 17.46 45.32 -19.22
N GLU A 151 16.87 45.86 -20.27
CA GLU A 151 17.49 45.97 -21.60
C GLU A 151 18.50 47.12 -21.71
N SER A 152 18.29 48.23 -20.99
CA SER A 152 19.12 49.45 -21.07
C SER A 152 20.26 49.53 -20.04
N ALA A 153 20.32 48.62 -19.06
CA ALA A 153 21.37 48.64 -18.03
C ALA A 153 22.80 48.62 -18.62
N PRO A 154 23.76 49.39 -18.06
CA PRO A 154 25.16 49.39 -18.49
C PRO A 154 25.81 48.00 -18.43
N GLN A 155 26.85 47.78 -19.25
CA GLN A 155 27.46 46.46 -19.41
C GLN A 155 28.04 45.90 -18.11
N GLY A 156 28.69 46.71 -17.26
CA GLY A 156 29.15 46.25 -15.93
C GLY A 156 28.02 45.78 -15.00
N VAL A 157 26.85 46.43 -15.04
CA VAL A 157 25.67 46.02 -14.23
C VAL A 157 25.06 44.70 -14.75
N LYS A 158 25.25 44.40 -16.04
CA LYS A 158 24.85 43.12 -16.65
C LYS A 158 25.88 42.00 -16.43
N GLU A 159 27.17 42.31 -16.44
CA GLU A 159 28.26 41.36 -16.19
C GLU A 159 28.39 40.99 -14.72
N GLY A 160 27.95 41.87 -13.81
CA GLY A 160 27.90 41.64 -12.37
C GLY A 160 29.19 42.04 -11.64
N GLY A 161 29.23 41.71 -10.36
CA GLY A 161 30.35 42.00 -9.46
C GLY A 161 31.57 41.12 -9.67
N GLU A 162 32.60 41.38 -8.89
CA GLU A 162 33.86 40.63 -8.91
C GLU A 162 33.64 39.15 -8.54
N LEU A 163 34.34 38.24 -9.24
CA LEU A 163 34.34 36.81 -8.89
C LEU A 163 35.41 36.55 -7.83
N MET A 164 34.99 36.42 -6.58
CA MET A 164 35.87 36.09 -5.46
C MET A 164 36.04 34.56 -5.36
N ALA A 165 37.27 34.10 -5.15
CA ALA A 165 37.62 32.68 -5.08
C ALA A 165 38.36 32.37 -3.77
N ILE A 166 37.91 31.35 -3.04
CA ILE A 166 38.48 30.94 -1.75
C ILE A 166 38.97 29.50 -1.88
N HIS A 167 40.29 29.29 -1.92
CA HIS A 167 40.93 27.97 -2.01
C HIS A 167 41.15 27.40 -0.61
N TYR A 168 40.03 27.16 0.08
CA TYR A 168 39.99 26.66 1.46
C TYR A 168 40.58 25.25 1.61
N ARG A 169 40.69 24.47 0.52
CA ARG A 169 41.40 23.18 0.44
C ARG A 169 42.17 23.08 -0.88
N GLU A 170 42.99 22.04 -1.02
CA GLU A 170 43.90 21.85 -2.16
C GLU A 170 43.21 21.55 -3.49
N GLU A 171 42.07 20.87 -3.46
CA GLU A 171 41.32 20.46 -4.65
C GLU A 171 39.89 21.01 -4.65
N GLU A 172 39.51 21.84 -3.66
CA GLU A 172 38.14 22.32 -3.46
C GLU A 172 38.16 23.83 -3.15
N ALA A 173 37.28 24.57 -3.82
CA ALA A 173 37.18 26.03 -3.72
C ALA A 173 35.73 26.50 -3.57
N ILE A 174 35.53 27.67 -2.96
CA ILE A 174 34.25 28.39 -2.96
C ILE A 174 34.43 29.59 -3.87
N TYR A 175 33.57 29.71 -4.88
CA TYR A 175 33.48 30.90 -5.72
C TYR A 175 32.21 31.68 -5.36
N ILE A 176 32.34 32.99 -5.24
CA ILE A 176 31.23 33.89 -4.88
C ILE A 176 31.19 35.01 -5.93
N LYS A 177 30.00 35.24 -6.50
CA LYS A 177 29.77 36.36 -7.42
C LYS A 177 28.47 37.08 -7.09
N ALA A 178 28.54 38.41 -6.98
CA ALA A 178 27.36 39.27 -6.93
C ALA A 178 26.83 39.53 -8.35
N SER A 179 25.51 39.62 -8.48
CA SER A 179 24.80 40.11 -9.67
C SER A 179 23.70 41.07 -9.22
N HIS A 180 23.12 41.86 -10.13
CA HIS A 180 22.10 42.85 -9.74
C HIS A 180 20.79 42.27 -9.16
N ASP A 181 20.50 40.98 -9.36
CA ASP A 181 19.26 40.33 -8.89
C ASP A 181 19.45 39.17 -7.89
N ARG A 182 20.70 38.75 -7.66
CA ARG A 182 21.08 37.56 -6.86
C ARG A 182 22.54 37.61 -6.44
N VAL A 183 22.90 36.85 -5.40
CA VAL A 183 24.29 36.41 -5.17
C VAL A 183 24.38 34.92 -5.47
N THR A 184 25.41 34.51 -6.20
CA THR A 184 25.65 33.11 -6.59
C THR A 184 26.89 32.59 -5.86
N VAL A 185 26.74 31.47 -5.15
CA VAL A 185 27.82 30.80 -4.41
C VAL A 185 28.02 29.40 -5.01
N ILE A 186 29.20 29.09 -5.50
CA ILE A 186 29.53 27.83 -6.18
C ILE A 186 30.59 27.10 -5.38
N PHE A 187 30.21 25.97 -4.79
CA PHE A 187 31.15 25.02 -4.18
C PHE A 187 31.68 24.10 -5.28
N SER A 188 32.99 24.06 -5.46
CA SER A 188 33.65 22.98 -6.17
C SER A 188 34.11 21.94 -5.13
N THR A 189 33.69 20.68 -5.29
CA THR A 189 34.01 19.58 -4.36
C THR A 189 34.50 18.34 -5.10
N VAL A 190 35.41 17.58 -4.48
CA VAL A 190 35.99 16.33 -5.01
C VAL A 190 35.49 15.14 -4.21
N PHE A 191 34.95 14.15 -4.92
CA PHE A 191 34.68 12.83 -4.36
C PHE A 191 35.84 11.88 -4.67
N ARG A 192 36.81 11.78 -3.74
CA ARG A 192 37.96 10.87 -3.88
C ARG A 192 37.55 9.39 -3.89
N GLU A 193 36.46 9.03 -3.20
CA GLU A 193 35.84 7.71 -3.29
C GLU A 193 34.63 7.71 -4.23
N GLU A 194 34.55 6.74 -5.15
CA GLU A 194 33.38 6.57 -6.01
C GLU A 194 32.09 6.31 -5.22
N THR A 195 32.16 5.58 -4.11
CA THR A 195 31.01 5.37 -3.22
C THR A 195 30.44 6.69 -2.71
N ASP A 196 31.30 7.66 -2.35
CA ASP A 196 30.86 8.99 -1.93
C ASP A 196 30.35 9.83 -3.09
N ARG A 197 30.92 9.66 -4.30
CA ARG A 197 30.39 10.26 -5.54
C ARG A 197 28.95 9.84 -5.82
N ILE A 198 28.63 8.55 -5.61
CA ILE A 198 27.27 8.02 -5.79
C ILE A 198 26.32 8.50 -4.68
N PHE A 199 26.71 8.45 -3.40
CA PHE A 199 25.89 9.00 -2.31
C PHE A 199 25.66 10.51 -2.50
N GLY A 200 26.71 11.28 -2.79
CA GLY A 200 26.65 12.72 -3.02
C GLY A 200 25.71 13.09 -4.18
N LYS A 201 25.74 12.35 -5.29
CA LYS A 201 24.81 12.53 -6.41
C LYS A 201 23.34 12.34 -5.98
N VAL A 202 23.05 11.35 -5.14
CA VAL A 202 21.69 11.12 -4.61
C VAL A 202 21.26 12.27 -3.70
N PHE A 203 22.10 12.69 -2.74
CA PHE A 203 21.81 13.83 -1.87
C PHE A 203 21.57 15.13 -2.66
N LEU A 204 22.40 15.41 -3.68
CA LEU A 204 22.27 16.62 -4.51
C LEU A 204 21.01 16.61 -5.38
N GLN A 205 20.59 15.45 -5.88
CA GLN A 205 19.29 15.31 -6.56
C GLN A 205 18.12 15.65 -5.62
N GLU A 206 18.16 15.16 -4.37
CA GLU A 206 17.14 15.51 -3.36
C GLU A 206 17.14 17.01 -3.04
N PHE A 207 18.30 17.66 -2.94
CA PHE A 207 18.39 19.13 -2.75
C PHE A 207 17.77 19.92 -3.89
N VAL A 208 17.99 19.52 -5.15
CA VAL A 208 17.41 20.18 -6.33
C VAL A 208 15.87 20.04 -6.37
N ASP A 209 15.34 18.87 -6.02
CA ASP A 209 13.89 18.60 -6.07
C ASP A 209 13.14 18.98 -4.78
N ALA A 210 13.81 19.25 -3.66
CA ALA A 210 13.18 19.60 -2.39
C ALA A 210 12.19 20.78 -2.52
N ARG A 211 12.59 21.83 -3.25
CA ARG A 211 11.74 23.02 -3.53
C ARG A 211 10.52 22.73 -4.41
N ARG A 212 10.54 21.63 -5.17
CA ARG A 212 9.39 21.16 -5.99
C ARG A 212 8.43 20.30 -5.19
N ARG A 213 8.95 19.43 -4.31
CA ARG A 213 8.16 18.47 -3.52
C ARG A 213 7.54 19.07 -2.26
N VAL A 214 8.20 20.05 -1.62
CA VAL A 214 7.82 20.56 -0.31
C VAL A 214 7.38 22.02 -0.40
N VAL A 215 6.08 22.27 -0.25
CA VAL A 215 5.47 23.61 -0.41
C VAL A 215 6.08 24.65 0.53
N THR A 216 6.41 24.27 1.77
CA THR A 216 7.06 25.18 2.75
C THR A 216 8.47 25.61 2.36
N LEU A 217 9.16 24.87 1.47
CA LEU A 217 10.53 25.16 1.02
C LEU A 217 10.59 25.96 -0.30
N GLN A 218 9.46 26.35 -0.90
CA GLN A 218 9.44 27.15 -2.13
C GLN A 218 10.25 28.46 -2.00
N ASN A 219 10.24 29.06 -0.81
CA ASN A 219 10.93 30.32 -0.51
C ASN A 219 12.44 30.19 -0.24
N ALA A 220 13.01 28.97 -0.20
CA ALA A 220 14.42 28.73 0.08
C ALA A 220 15.36 29.05 -1.11
N PRO A 221 16.69 29.17 -0.89
CA PRO A 221 17.68 29.32 -1.96
C PRO A 221 17.58 28.22 -3.02
N GLN A 222 17.84 28.57 -4.28
CA GLN A 222 17.87 27.55 -5.34
C GLN A 222 19.22 26.82 -5.32
N VAL A 223 19.17 25.49 -5.32
CA VAL A 223 20.35 24.63 -5.52
C VAL A 223 20.35 24.12 -6.96
N LEU A 224 21.52 24.11 -7.59
CA LEU A 224 21.82 23.47 -8.86
C LEU A 224 23.08 22.61 -8.70
N PHE A 225 23.18 21.52 -9.46
CA PHE A 225 24.34 20.62 -9.45
C PHE A 225 24.73 20.24 -10.87
N ARG A 226 26.04 20.32 -11.18
CA ARG A 226 26.63 19.92 -12.47
C ARG A 226 28.02 19.32 -12.27
N SER A 227 28.45 18.48 -13.22
CA SER A 227 29.84 18.03 -13.32
C SER A 227 30.72 19.03 -14.09
N ASP A 228 30.15 19.77 -15.04
CA ASP A 228 30.83 20.85 -15.76
C ASP A 228 30.79 22.16 -14.94
N PRO A 229 31.80 23.03 -15.05
CA PRO A 229 31.77 24.34 -14.41
C PRO A 229 30.59 25.19 -14.95
N PRO A 230 29.88 25.95 -14.08
CA PRO A 230 28.86 26.92 -14.50
C PRO A 230 29.41 28.03 -15.40
N LEU A 231 28.51 28.75 -16.09
CA LEU A 231 28.87 29.84 -17.01
C LEU A 231 29.61 30.97 -16.27
N GLU A 232 29.24 31.19 -15.01
CA GLU A 232 29.80 32.15 -14.07
C GLU A 232 31.29 31.91 -13.77
N LEU A 233 31.84 30.73 -14.11
CA LEU A 233 33.25 30.36 -13.93
C LEU A 233 34.04 30.24 -15.25
N GLN A 234 33.44 30.59 -16.40
CA GLN A 234 34.16 30.55 -17.68
C GLN A 234 35.30 31.57 -17.71
N GLY A 235 36.51 31.09 -18.00
CA GLY A 235 37.73 31.90 -18.08
C GLY A 235 38.62 31.89 -16.85
N VAL A 236 38.20 31.31 -15.71
CA VAL A 236 39.06 31.18 -14.53
C VAL A 236 40.18 30.15 -14.80
N PRO A 237 41.47 30.51 -14.67
CA PRO A 237 42.57 29.58 -14.91
C PRO A 237 42.61 28.47 -13.85
N GLY A 238 43.02 27.27 -14.26
CA GLY A 238 43.16 26.10 -13.37
C GLY A 238 41.90 25.24 -13.22
N LEU A 239 40.72 25.69 -13.69
CA LEU A 239 39.53 24.83 -13.75
C LEU A 239 39.74 23.70 -14.76
N GLN A 240 39.65 22.45 -14.29
CA GLN A 240 39.75 21.27 -15.15
C GLN A 240 38.58 21.23 -16.15
N THR A 241 38.92 21.35 -17.44
CA THR A 241 37.94 21.31 -18.53
C THR A 241 37.33 19.91 -18.67
N ALA A 242 36.11 19.82 -19.20
CA ALA A 242 35.28 18.62 -19.22
C ALA A 242 36.02 17.35 -19.73
N GLY A 243 36.03 16.30 -18.90
CA GLY A 243 36.60 14.99 -19.26
C GLY A 243 36.63 13.99 -18.09
N ASP A 244 37.30 14.33 -16.99
CA ASP A 244 37.71 13.35 -15.95
C ASP A 244 36.62 12.98 -14.93
N GLY A 245 35.52 13.74 -14.85
CA GLY A 245 34.30 13.34 -14.10
C GLY A 245 34.46 13.17 -12.56
N LYS A 246 35.56 13.66 -11.97
CA LYS A 246 35.85 13.64 -10.53
C LYS A 246 35.36 14.90 -9.81
N MET A 247 35.43 16.05 -10.49
CA MET A 247 34.98 17.34 -9.96
C MET A 247 33.44 17.44 -9.94
N SER A 248 32.91 18.20 -9.01
CA SER A 248 31.47 18.42 -8.86
C SER A 248 31.19 19.85 -8.40
N TYR A 249 30.32 20.56 -9.12
CA TYR A 249 29.97 21.95 -8.86
C TYR A 249 28.55 22.05 -8.31
N VAL A 250 28.41 22.53 -7.07
CA VAL A 250 27.14 22.76 -6.38
C VAL A 250 26.92 24.26 -6.27
N THR A 251 25.91 24.77 -6.96
CA THR A 251 25.61 26.20 -7.05
C THR A 251 24.38 26.55 -6.23
N PHE A 252 24.54 27.45 -5.26
CA PHE A 252 23.47 28.07 -4.49
C PHE A 252 23.19 29.47 -5.03
N VAL A 253 21.93 29.77 -5.30
CA VAL A 253 21.47 31.09 -5.73
C VAL A 253 20.67 31.75 -4.61
N LEU A 254 21.26 32.81 -4.04
CA LEU A 254 20.71 33.61 -2.95
C LEU A 254 19.97 34.82 -3.53
N PHE A 255 18.65 34.70 -3.65
CA PHE A 255 17.76 35.83 -3.97
C PHE A 255 17.69 36.85 -2.82
N PRO A 256 17.25 38.11 -3.05
CA PRO A 256 17.36 39.21 -2.08
C PRO A 256 16.71 38.95 -0.71
N ARG A 257 15.67 38.09 -0.66
CA ARG A 257 14.99 37.61 0.56
C ARG A 257 15.88 36.84 1.56
N HIS A 258 17.08 36.43 1.14
CA HIS A 258 18.10 35.79 1.96
C HIS A 258 19.22 36.76 2.36
N LEU A 259 19.39 37.84 1.59
CA LEU A 259 20.46 38.82 1.73
C LEU A 259 20.09 39.98 2.68
N THR A 260 18.92 39.91 3.34
CA THR A 260 18.46 40.97 4.24
C THR A 260 19.37 41.08 5.47
N PRO A 261 19.61 42.28 6.04
CA PRO A 261 20.55 42.46 7.14
C PRO A 261 20.30 41.55 8.35
N GLN A 262 19.02 41.28 8.67
CA GLN A 262 18.62 40.42 9.79
C GLN A 262 18.98 38.93 9.58
N ARG A 263 19.22 38.50 8.34
CA ARG A 263 19.48 37.10 7.96
C ARG A 263 20.89 36.85 7.42
N ARG A 264 21.64 37.91 7.11
CA ARG A 264 23.03 37.88 6.63
C ARG A 264 23.91 37.01 7.53
N TYR A 265 23.88 37.25 8.84
CA TYR A 265 24.65 36.49 9.84
C TYR A 265 24.38 34.98 9.79
N GLU A 266 23.10 34.57 9.80
CA GLU A 266 22.70 33.16 9.79
C GLU A 266 23.03 32.49 8.45
N ASN A 267 22.72 33.14 7.32
CA ASN A 267 22.94 32.57 6.00
C ASN A 267 24.42 32.40 5.67
N ILE A 268 25.30 33.30 6.12
CA ILE A 268 26.75 33.15 5.96
C ILE A 268 27.25 31.93 6.75
N SER A 269 26.83 31.77 8.01
CA SER A 269 27.19 30.60 8.82
C SER A 269 26.70 29.28 8.20
N HIS A 270 25.44 29.21 7.77
CA HIS A 270 24.88 28.02 7.13
C HIS A 270 25.58 27.68 5.81
N ILE A 271 25.78 28.67 4.92
CA ILE A 271 26.36 28.40 3.59
C ILE A 271 27.82 27.97 3.71
N GLN A 272 28.62 28.61 4.59
CA GLN A 272 30.02 28.24 4.82
C GLN A 272 30.15 26.76 5.25
N THR A 273 29.31 26.30 6.17
CA THR A 273 29.34 24.91 6.67
C THR A 273 28.75 23.85 5.74
N PHE A 274 28.16 24.24 4.58
CA PHE A 274 27.48 23.31 3.68
C PHE A 274 28.35 22.11 3.28
N ARG A 275 29.62 22.34 2.95
CA ARG A 275 30.53 21.29 2.47
C ARG A 275 30.78 20.21 3.51
N ASP A 276 31.08 20.58 4.75
CA ASP A 276 31.30 19.58 5.80
C ASP A 276 30.01 18.98 6.35
N TYR A 277 28.90 19.72 6.36
CA TYR A 277 27.56 19.15 6.59
C TYR A 277 27.27 18.03 5.56
N PHE A 278 27.54 18.28 4.28
CA PHE A 278 27.27 17.37 3.18
C PHE A 278 28.17 16.12 3.26
N HIS A 279 29.48 16.30 3.44
CA HIS A 279 30.42 15.18 3.66
C HIS A 279 30.14 14.42 4.96
N TYR A 280 29.66 15.08 6.02
CA TYR A 280 29.22 14.44 7.26
C TYR A 280 28.01 13.53 7.03
N HIS A 281 26.98 13.98 6.32
CA HIS A 281 25.78 13.17 6.08
C HIS A 281 26.02 12.00 5.13
N ILE A 282 26.94 12.14 4.17
CA ILE A 282 27.42 11.01 3.36
C ILE A 282 28.12 9.97 4.26
N LYS A 283 29.04 10.40 5.14
CA LYS A 283 29.74 9.50 6.08
C LYS A 283 28.81 8.88 7.13
N ALA A 284 27.82 9.61 7.63
CA ALA A 284 26.77 9.10 8.51
C ALA A 284 25.89 8.06 7.80
N SER A 285 25.56 8.28 6.53
CA SER A 285 24.84 7.32 5.68
C SER A 285 25.64 6.05 5.46
N LYS A 286 26.93 6.17 5.09
CA LYS A 286 27.88 5.04 5.06
C LYS A 286 27.89 4.29 6.39
N ALA A 287 28.06 4.97 7.53
CA ALA A 287 28.12 4.36 8.85
C ALA A 287 26.80 3.65 9.24
N TYR A 288 25.64 4.19 8.84
CA TYR A 288 24.35 3.54 8.99
C TYR A 288 24.24 2.27 8.14
N ILE A 289 24.64 2.31 6.87
CA ILE A 289 24.69 1.11 6.01
C ILE A 289 25.69 0.08 6.54
N HIS A 290 26.90 0.48 6.96
CA HIS A 290 27.86 -0.41 7.65
C HIS A 290 27.30 -0.99 8.95
N THR A 291 26.41 -0.30 9.66
CA THR A 291 25.76 -0.83 10.86
C THR A 291 24.68 -1.84 10.52
N ARG A 292 23.91 -1.62 9.44
CA ARG A 292 22.99 -2.63 8.89
C ARG A 292 23.71 -3.84 8.32
N MET A 293 24.83 -3.65 7.62
CA MET A 293 25.69 -4.72 7.12
C MET A 293 26.31 -5.51 8.27
N ARG A 294 26.96 -4.86 9.25
CA ARG A 294 27.49 -5.53 10.45
C ARG A 294 26.42 -6.29 11.22
N LYS A 295 25.20 -5.75 11.35
CA LYS A 295 24.08 -6.50 11.95
C LYS A 295 23.74 -7.75 11.13
N ARG A 296 23.57 -7.63 9.81
CA ARG A 296 23.29 -8.77 8.92
C ARG A 296 24.41 -9.82 8.95
N THR A 297 25.68 -9.41 9.01
CA THR A 297 26.84 -10.30 9.16
C THR A 297 26.89 -10.95 10.54
N ALA A 298 26.53 -10.24 11.62
CA ALA A 298 26.40 -10.82 12.95
C ALA A 298 25.24 -11.83 13.01
N ASP A 299 24.10 -11.54 12.37
CA ASP A 299 22.98 -12.46 12.21
C ASP A 299 23.43 -13.73 11.45
N PHE A 300 24.24 -13.59 10.39
CA PHE A 300 24.81 -14.72 9.64
C PHE A 300 25.86 -15.51 10.46
N LEU A 301 26.76 -14.85 11.19
CA LEU A 301 27.77 -15.48 12.04
C LEU A 301 27.12 -16.23 13.22
N GLN A 302 26.03 -15.71 13.79
CA GLN A 302 25.24 -16.45 14.77
C GLN A 302 24.67 -17.74 14.18
N VAL A 303 24.12 -17.71 12.95
CA VAL A 303 23.62 -18.94 12.31
C VAL A 303 24.76 -19.91 11.98
N LEU A 304 25.93 -19.41 11.57
CA LEU A 304 27.13 -20.22 11.34
C LEU A 304 27.65 -20.88 12.63
N ASN A 305 27.60 -20.17 13.76
CA ASN A 305 27.97 -20.72 15.07
C ASN A 305 26.93 -21.71 15.60
N ARG A 306 25.61 -21.43 15.45
CA ARG A 306 24.51 -22.38 15.74
C ARG A 306 24.54 -23.64 14.86
N ALA A 307 25.28 -23.63 13.75
CA ALA A 307 25.51 -24.79 12.90
C ALA A 307 26.75 -25.61 13.30
N ARG A 308 27.50 -25.21 14.34
CA ARG A 308 28.48 -26.04 15.03
C ARG A 308 27.83 -26.75 16.22
N PRO A 309 28.18 -28.02 16.52
CA PRO A 309 27.71 -28.67 17.74
C PRO A 309 28.42 -28.09 18.98
N GLU A 310 27.68 -27.92 20.07
CA GLU A 310 28.18 -27.56 21.39
C GLU A 310 28.17 -28.80 22.32
N ASN A 311 29.10 -28.87 23.27
CA ASN A 311 29.18 -29.96 24.25
C ASN A 311 28.19 -29.75 25.41
N GLU A 312 27.62 -30.83 25.95
CA GLU A 312 26.64 -30.75 27.05
C GLU A 312 27.25 -30.39 28.42
N GLU A 313 26.69 -29.38 29.08
CA GLU A 313 26.54 -29.37 30.54
C GLU A 313 25.04 -29.47 30.90
N ARG A 314 24.73 -30.06 32.06
CA ARG A 314 23.37 -30.55 32.39
C ARG A 314 22.85 -30.00 33.72
N GLU A 315 21.67 -29.38 33.69
CA GLU A 315 20.87 -29.10 34.89
C GLU A 315 19.64 -30.01 35.03
N ARG A 316 19.15 -30.14 36.27
CA ARG A 316 18.04 -31.03 36.67
C ARG A 316 16.76 -30.24 36.99
N LYS A 317 15.61 -30.93 37.04
CA LYS A 317 14.32 -30.40 37.48
C LYS A 317 13.76 -31.17 38.68
N THR A 318 12.83 -30.55 39.41
CA THR A 318 11.97 -31.16 40.45
C THR A 318 10.48 -30.88 40.15
N ALA A 319 9.54 -31.41 40.94
CA ALA A 319 8.15 -31.65 40.53
C ALA A 319 7.06 -31.29 41.58
N SER A 320 5.78 -31.42 41.17
CA SER A 320 4.50 -31.14 41.87
C SER A 320 4.03 -29.66 41.95
N GLY A 321 2.73 -29.31 41.99
CA GLY A 321 1.53 -30.09 41.64
C GLY A 321 0.18 -29.62 42.26
N ARG A 322 -0.91 -29.59 41.45
CA ARG A 322 -2.38 -29.48 41.80
C ARG A 322 -2.91 -28.12 42.33
N ILE A 323 -4.23 -27.77 42.47
CA ILE A 323 -5.58 -28.00 41.82
C ILE A 323 -6.56 -26.93 42.44
N TYR A 324 -7.69 -26.53 41.79
CA TYR A 324 -9.08 -26.28 42.36
C TYR A 324 -9.96 -25.25 41.60
N ALA A 325 -11.31 -25.33 41.76
CA ALA A 325 -12.36 -24.57 41.04
C ALA A 325 -13.69 -24.44 41.85
N LYS A 326 -14.71 -23.68 41.37
CA LYS A 326 -16.09 -23.59 41.95
C LYS A 326 -17.18 -23.10 40.95
N GLN A 327 -18.48 -23.17 41.35
CA GLN A 327 -19.69 -23.12 40.48
C GLN A 327 -20.73 -22.01 40.83
N GLY A 328 -21.76 -21.78 40.00
CA GLY A 328 -22.96 -20.94 40.27
C GLY A 328 -24.08 -21.02 39.18
N LEU A 329 -25.35 -20.73 39.52
CA LEU A 329 -26.63 -20.85 38.72
C LEU A 329 -27.67 -19.80 39.23
N ASP A 330 -28.86 -19.48 38.69
CA ASP A 330 -29.70 -19.85 37.49
C ASP A 330 -30.61 -18.62 37.14
N GLY A 331 -31.59 -18.72 36.21
CA GLY A 331 -32.72 -17.76 36.10
C GLY A 331 -33.32 -17.51 34.69
N LYS A 332 -34.62 -17.14 34.61
CA LYS A 332 -35.47 -16.98 33.38
C LYS A 332 -36.50 -15.83 33.62
N SER A 333 -37.37 -15.31 32.71
CA SER A 333 -38.00 -15.82 31.47
C SER A 333 -38.56 -14.67 30.56
N HIS A 334 -39.51 -14.97 29.64
CA HIS A 334 -40.00 -14.13 28.51
C HIS A 334 -40.97 -12.96 28.80
N THR A 335 -41.09 -12.01 27.83
CA THR A 335 -42.40 -11.60 27.26
C THR A 335 -42.26 -10.99 25.83
N LYS A 336 -43.37 -10.79 25.09
CA LYS A 336 -43.42 -10.32 23.67
C LYS A 336 -44.33 -9.08 23.51
N TYR A 337 -43.99 -8.13 22.64
CA TYR A 337 -44.97 -7.18 22.03
C TYR A 337 -44.64 -6.81 20.57
N ARG A 338 -45.55 -6.08 19.90
CA ARG A 338 -45.80 -6.15 18.44
C ARG A 338 -45.69 -4.79 17.75
N LEU A 339 -45.06 -4.75 16.57
CA LEU A 339 -44.84 -3.55 15.74
C LEU A 339 -46.11 -3.03 15.02
N GLN A 340 -46.10 -1.73 14.69
CA GLN A 340 -46.85 -1.14 13.58
C GLN A 340 -45.87 -0.48 12.60
N ARG A 341 -46.14 -0.59 11.28
CA ARG A 341 -45.29 -0.05 10.20
C ARG A 341 -45.79 1.30 9.70
N LYS A 342 -44.86 2.13 9.20
CA LYS A 342 -45.11 3.13 8.13
C LYS A 342 -44.07 2.89 7.02
N GLN A 343 -44.46 3.16 5.77
CA GLN A 343 -43.66 2.85 4.57
C GLN A 343 -42.52 3.85 4.36
N GLY A 344 -41.48 3.44 3.62
CA GLY A 344 -40.30 4.23 3.29
C GLY A 344 -40.00 4.28 1.79
N MET A 345 -39.07 5.15 1.41
CA MET A 345 -38.57 5.39 0.04
C MET A 345 -37.86 4.15 -0.54
N THR A 346 -37.87 3.99 -1.87
CA THR A 346 -37.28 2.82 -2.53
C THR A 346 -35.76 2.93 -2.71
N PRO A 347 -35.01 1.80 -2.79
CA PRO A 347 -33.57 1.82 -3.00
C PRO A 347 -33.10 2.47 -4.32
N GLN A 348 -33.94 2.50 -5.37
CA GLN A 348 -33.58 3.13 -6.65
C GLN A 348 -33.59 4.65 -6.54
N GLU A 349 -34.61 5.24 -5.89
CA GLU A 349 -34.69 6.68 -5.62
C GLU A 349 -33.48 7.16 -4.79
N ALA A 350 -33.05 6.37 -3.79
CA ALA A 350 -31.86 6.65 -2.99
C ALA A 350 -30.55 6.57 -3.80
N GLN A 351 -30.44 5.62 -4.74
CA GLN A 351 -29.28 5.52 -5.63
C GLN A 351 -29.19 6.75 -6.57
N GLU A 352 -30.30 7.15 -7.20
CA GLU A 352 -30.31 8.30 -8.11
C GLU A 352 -29.96 9.61 -7.40
N GLN A 353 -30.54 9.86 -6.21
CA GLN A 353 -30.19 11.02 -5.39
C GLN A 353 -28.69 11.04 -5.02
N THR A 354 -28.10 9.88 -4.73
CA THR A 354 -26.66 9.77 -4.41
C THR A 354 -25.78 10.15 -5.61
N VAL A 355 -26.11 9.65 -6.81
CA VAL A 355 -25.37 9.97 -8.04
C VAL A 355 -25.49 11.45 -8.40
N GLN A 356 -26.70 12.03 -8.29
CA GLN A 356 -26.94 13.46 -8.53
C GLN A 356 -26.17 14.35 -7.53
N ALA A 357 -26.23 14.03 -6.23
CA ALA A 357 -25.53 14.80 -5.19
C ALA A 357 -24.01 14.81 -5.40
N GLN A 358 -23.43 13.66 -5.76
CA GLN A 358 -22.01 13.52 -6.09
C GLN A 358 -21.62 14.35 -7.32
N ASN A 359 -22.34 14.21 -8.43
CA ASN A 359 -21.99 14.91 -9.67
C ASN A 359 -22.23 16.42 -9.58
N LYS A 360 -23.18 16.88 -8.75
CA LYS A 360 -23.36 18.29 -8.38
C LYS A 360 -22.14 18.88 -7.65
N VAL A 361 -21.39 18.07 -6.91
CA VAL A 361 -20.10 18.49 -6.30
C VAL A 361 -18.98 18.49 -7.36
N LEU A 362 -18.90 17.47 -8.22
CA LEU A 362 -17.96 17.44 -9.36
C LEU A 362 -18.14 18.68 -10.26
N ALA A 363 -19.38 18.98 -10.66
CA ALA A 363 -19.70 20.10 -11.54
C ALA A 363 -19.21 21.44 -10.94
N ARG A 364 -19.47 21.70 -9.65
CA ARG A 364 -18.98 22.89 -8.94
C ARG A 364 -17.45 23.01 -8.94
N LEU A 365 -16.74 21.90 -8.78
CA LEU A 365 -15.26 21.87 -8.82
C LEU A 365 -14.76 22.14 -10.25
N VAL A 366 -15.38 21.51 -11.25
CA VAL A 366 -15.01 21.62 -12.66
C VAL A 366 -15.39 22.98 -13.27
N ASP A 367 -16.48 23.61 -12.84
CA ASP A 367 -16.82 25.00 -13.18
C ASP A 367 -15.77 25.99 -12.66
N ARG A 368 -15.19 25.73 -11.49
CA ARG A 368 -14.20 26.62 -10.86
C ARG A 368 -12.77 26.41 -11.36
N TYR A 369 -12.38 25.17 -11.67
CA TYR A 369 -10.98 24.82 -11.97
C TYR A 369 -10.77 24.14 -13.34
N GLY A 370 -11.82 23.72 -14.04
CA GLY A 370 -11.73 22.93 -15.27
C GLY A 370 -10.79 23.47 -16.37
N PRO A 371 -10.73 24.79 -16.63
CA PRO A 371 -9.81 25.36 -17.63
C PRO A 371 -8.31 25.14 -17.33
N SER A 372 -7.94 24.83 -16.07
CA SER A 372 -6.55 24.52 -15.68
C SER A 372 -6.33 23.06 -15.24
N LEU A 373 -7.37 22.21 -15.28
CA LEU A 373 -7.23 20.78 -14.98
C LEU A 373 -6.54 20.04 -16.15
N VAL A 374 -5.23 19.81 -16.02
CA VAL A 374 -4.41 19.00 -16.95
C VAL A 374 -4.54 17.49 -16.65
N LYS A 375 -4.70 17.13 -15.37
CA LYS A 375 -4.91 15.75 -14.89
C LYS A 375 -6.12 15.71 -13.96
N LEU A 376 -7.06 14.81 -14.22
CA LEU A 376 -8.20 14.52 -13.36
C LEU A 376 -8.31 13.01 -13.11
N GLU A 377 -8.57 12.65 -11.86
CA GLU A 377 -8.82 11.28 -11.42
C GLU A 377 -10.02 11.32 -10.47
N PHE A 378 -11.14 10.72 -10.89
CA PHE A 378 -12.44 10.81 -10.22
C PHE A 378 -12.92 9.41 -9.82
N MET A 379 -13.14 9.22 -8.52
CA MET A 379 -13.59 7.96 -7.92
C MET A 379 -15.02 8.15 -7.42
N ALA A 380 -15.96 7.36 -7.95
CA ALA A 380 -17.38 7.71 -7.94
C ALA A 380 -18.32 6.50 -8.08
N TYR A 381 -19.63 6.71 -7.90
CA TYR A 381 -20.68 5.73 -8.17
C TYR A 381 -21.00 5.60 -9.67
N ASP A 382 -21.24 6.74 -10.34
CA ASP A 382 -21.42 6.88 -11.80
C ASP A 382 -21.28 8.38 -12.22
N LEU A 383 -21.28 8.65 -13.53
CA LEU A 383 -21.25 9.99 -14.13
C LEU A 383 -22.61 10.36 -14.74
N ASP A 384 -23.22 11.45 -14.26
CA ASP A 384 -24.49 11.95 -14.78
C ASP A 384 -24.33 13.04 -15.85
N VAL A 385 -25.49 13.55 -16.31
CA VAL A 385 -25.61 14.60 -17.33
C VAL A 385 -24.87 15.89 -16.95
N ASP A 386 -24.96 16.33 -15.70
CA ASP A 386 -24.33 17.59 -15.25
C ASP A 386 -22.83 17.42 -15.04
N GLY A 387 -22.38 16.30 -14.47
CA GLY A 387 -20.96 15.94 -14.37
C GLY A 387 -20.30 15.85 -15.74
N ALA A 388 -20.92 15.15 -16.69
CA ALA A 388 -20.41 15.02 -18.06
C ALA A 388 -20.42 16.36 -18.83
N LYS A 389 -21.44 17.19 -18.65
CA LYS A 389 -21.54 18.53 -19.23
C LYS A 389 -20.47 19.47 -18.68
N ALA A 390 -20.21 19.46 -17.37
CA ALA A 390 -19.15 20.26 -16.77
C ALA A 390 -17.78 19.87 -17.34
N LEU A 391 -17.47 18.58 -17.37
CA LEU A 391 -16.22 18.06 -17.96
C LEU A 391 -16.10 18.40 -19.46
N GLY A 392 -17.14 18.15 -20.24
CA GLY A 392 -17.15 18.40 -21.68
C GLY A 392 -17.10 19.88 -22.08
N THR A 393 -17.49 20.81 -21.19
CA THR A 393 -17.44 22.26 -21.46
C THR A 393 -16.18 22.92 -20.90
N ARG A 394 -15.80 22.64 -19.65
CA ARG A 394 -14.73 23.36 -18.93
C ARG A 394 -13.35 22.76 -19.15
N CYS A 395 -13.25 21.43 -19.22
CA CYS A 395 -11.98 20.72 -19.38
C CYS A 395 -11.60 20.49 -20.87
N ARG A 396 -12.36 21.07 -21.81
CA ARG A 396 -12.48 20.67 -23.24
C ARG A 396 -11.15 20.43 -23.97
N HIS A 397 -10.15 21.28 -23.73
CA HIS A 397 -8.85 21.25 -24.41
C HIS A 397 -7.64 21.15 -23.45
N ALA A 398 -7.84 21.43 -22.15
CA ALA A 398 -6.78 21.47 -21.14
C ALA A 398 -6.41 20.07 -20.63
N LEU A 399 -7.39 19.18 -20.52
CA LEU A 399 -7.25 17.87 -19.89
C LEU A 399 -6.47 16.90 -20.79
N ARG A 400 -5.34 16.39 -20.27
CA ARG A 400 -4.48 15.38 -20.92
C ARG A 400 -4.65 14.00 -20.31
N TYR A 401 -4.87 13.91 -18.99
CA TYR A 401 -5.14 12.66 -18.29
C TYR A 401 -6.53 12.69 -17.68
N LEU A 402 -7.37 11.70 -18.02
CA LEU A 402 -8.66 11.46 -17.40
C LEU A 402 -8.74 10.01 -16.90
N ALA A 403 -8.92 9.84 -15.60
CA ALA A 403 -9.30 8.57 -14.99
C ALA A 403 -10.69 8.68 -14.36
N LEU A 404 -11.64 7.89 -14.86
CA LEU A 404 -13.00 7.75 -14.31
C LEU A 404 -13.14 6.35 -13.71
N ARG A 405 -13.07 6.26 -12.38
CA ARG A 405 -13.10 5.00 -11.63
C ARG A 405 -14.45 4.83 -10.93
N PHE A 406 -15.36 4.08 -11.55
CA PHE A 406 -16.69 3.81 -10.98
C PHE A 406 -16.75 2.52 -10.14
N GLU A 407 -15.59 2.09 -9.63
CA GLU A 407 -15.38 0.99 -8.69
C GLU A 407 -14.30 1.44 -7.69
N HIS A 408 -14.60 1.49 -6.39
CA HIS A 408 -13.62 1.89 -5.38
C HIS A 408 -13.96 1.28 -4.01
N PRO A 409 -12.99 0.71 -3.24
CA PRO A 409 -13.29 0.00 -1.99
C PRO A 409 -14.00 0.83 -0.91
N HIS A 410 -13.84 2.15 -0.90
CA HIS A 410 -14.46 3.03 0.11
C HIS A 410 -15.95 3.34 -0.15
N ILE A 411 -16.51 2.92 -1.30
CA ILE A 411 -17.92 3.13 -1.68
C ILE A 411 -18.72 1.83 -1.84
N ARG A 412 -18.14 0.65 -1.55
CA ARG A 412 -18.84 -0.65 -1.53
C ARG A 412 -19.88 -0.79 -0.41
N ASP A 413 -19.97 0.20 0.47
CA ASP A 413 -20.97 0.30 1.54
C ASP A 413 -22.20 1.16 1.12
N GLY A 414 -22.21 1.73 -0.09
CA GLY A 414 -23.31 2.57 -0.60
C GLY A 414 -24.57 1.79 -1.02
N PRO A 415 -25.63 2.49 -1.49
CA PRO A 415 -26.94 1.89 -1.78
C PRO A 415 -27.00 0.96 -3.01
N MET A 416 -25.94 0.84 -3.80
CA MET A 416 -25.94 -0.03 -4.98
C MET A 416 -25.98 -1.52 -4.59
N ARG A 417 -26.74 -2.31 -5.36
CA ARG A 417 -26.77 -3.77 -5.22
C ARG A 417 -25.36 -4.34 -5.34
N PRO A 418 -24.96 -5.30 -4.48
CA PRO A 418 -23.64 -5.93 -4.55
C PRO A 418 -23.27 -6.50 -5.93
N THR A 419 -24.24 -7.13 -6.59
CA THR A 419 -24.14 -7.64 -7.96
C THR A 419 -23.73 -6.58 -8.98
N ALA A 420 -24.09 -5.31 -8.76
CA ALA A 420 -23.82 -4.21 -9.70
C ALA A 420 -22.34 -3.84 -9.81
N TRP A 421 -21.45 -4.29 -8.91
CA TRP A 421 -20.00 -4.07 -9.02
C TRP A 421 -19.32 -5.02 -10.03
N TYR A 422 -19.92 -6.17 -10.31
CA TYR A 422 -19.37 -7.21 -11.20
C TYR A 422 -19.76 -7.06 -12.68
N TYR A 423 -20.62 -6.08 -12.98
CA TYR A 423 -21.06 -5.74 -14.33
C TYR A 423 -20.77 -4.26 -14.65
N PRO A 424 -20.59 -3.91 -15.93
CA PRO A 424 -20.55 -2.51 -16.34
C PRO A 424 -21.83 -1.77 -15.95
N ALA A 425 -21.72 -0.46 -15.69
CA ALA A 425 -22.88 0.39 -15.47
C ALA A 425 -23.85 0.40 -16.69
N PRO A 426 -25.15 0.73 -16.50
CA PRO A 426 -26.11 0.83 -17.59
C PRO A 426 -25.71 1.91 -18.62
N GLY A 427 -26.24 1.78 -19.85
CA GLY A 427 -25.96 2.73 -20.92
C GLY A 427 -26.52 4.11 -20.60
N SER A 428 -25.67 5.14 -20.59
CA SER A 428 -26.04 6.51 -20.23
C SER A 428 -25.86 7.49 -21.40
N THR A 429 -26.79 8.44 -21.53
CA THR A 429 -26.69 9.56 -22.47
C THR A 429 -25.67 10.61 -22.04
N ALA A 430 -25.23 10.61 -20.77
CA ALA A 430 -24.20 11.52 -20.26
C ALA A 430 -22.89 11.43 -21.07
N TRP A 431 -22.51 10.23 -21.52
CA TRP A 431 -21.35 10.00 -22.38
C TRP A 431 -21.41 10.77 -23.71
N ASN A 432 -22.62 11.07 -24.22
CA ASN A 432 -22.79 11.91 -25.41
C ASN A 432 -22.35 13.36 -25.17
N LEU A 433 -22.44 13.88 -23.93
CA LEU A 433 -21.95 15.21 -23.58
C LEU A 433 -20.43 15.20 -23.38
N LEU A 434 -19.90 14.16 -22.74
CA LEU A 434 -18.45 13.99 -22.54
C LEU A 434 -17.69 13.88 -23.88
N ALA A 435 -18.27 13.16 -24.84
CA ALA A 435 -17.73 12.96 -26.18
C ALA A 435 -18.29 13.94 -27.25
N GLY A 436 -19.23 14.84 -26.92
CA GLY A 436 -19.76 15.85 -27.86
C GLY A 436 -20.54 15.28 -29.06
N ILE A 437 -21.35 14.25 -28.82
CA ILE A 437 -22.05 13.45 -29.83
C ILE A 437 -23.42 14.05 -30.15
N GLY A 438 -23.93 13.81 -31.36
CA GLY A 438 -25.27 14.25 -31.79
C GLY A 438 -25.41 15.77 -31.79
N ASN A 439 -26.40 16.30 -31.06
CA ASN A 439 -26.67 17.73 -30.95
C ASN A 439 -25.61 18.51 -30.15
N HIS A 440 -24.61 17.84 -29.57
CA HIS A 440 -23.63 18.43 -28.66
C HIS A 440 -22.24 18.64 -29.27
N LYS A 441 -22.13 18.83 -30.60
CA LYS A 441 -20.85 18.98 -31.34
C LYS A 441 -19.92 20.08 -30.77
N ASN A 442 -20.48 21.12 -30.16
CA ASN A 442 -19.75 22.24 -29.56
C ASN A 442 -19.23 21.97 -28.13
N ILE A 443 -19.53 20.80 -27.57
CA ILE A 443 -19.12 20.31 -26.25
C ILE A 443 -18.23 19.07 -26.46
N GLY A 444 -17.50 18.63 -25.44
CA GLY A 444 -16.82 17.33 -25.40
C GLY A 444 -15.29 17.43 -25.47
N ILE A 445 -14.63 16.51 -24.77
CA ILE A 445 -13.18 16.57 -24.52
C ILE A 445 -12.39 16.15 -25.77
N THR A 446 -11.34 16.91 -26.07
CA THR A 446 -10.48 16.77 -27.28
C THR A 446 -8.98 16.78 -26.98
N GLY A 447 -8.60 16.83 -25.70
CA GLY A 447 -7.21 17.01 -25.25
C GLY A 447 -6.45 15.74 -24.87
N LEU A 448 -7.11 14.59 -24.73
CA LEU A 448 -6.59 13.46 -23.96
C LEU A 448 -5.39 12.76 -24.61
N GLU A 449 -4.44 12.43 -23.75
CA GLU A 449 -3.23 11.62 -23.97
C GLU A 449 -3.30 10.31 -23.14
N THR A 450 -4.06 10.30 -22.04
CA THR A 450 -4.39 9.11 -21.24
C THR A 450 -5.87 9.08 -20.87
N LEU A 451 -6.52 7.93 -21.12
CA LEU A 451 -7.89 7.63 -20.70
C LEU A 451 -7.91 6.31 -19.90
N ILE A 452 -8.42 6.38 -18.67
CA ILE A 452 -8.69 5.22 -17.81
C ILE A 452 -10.18 5.21 -17.48
N LEU A 453 -10.86 4.11 -17.78
CA LEU A 453 -12.26 3.88 -17.41
C LEU A 453 -12.36 2.59 -16.60
N GLU A 454 -13.04 2.65 -15.45
CA GLU A 454 -13.35 1.47 -14.64
C GLU A 454 -14.87 1.45 -14.38
N ARG A 455 -15.51 0.31 -14.69
CA ARG A 455 -16.97 0.05 -14.58
C ARG A 455 -17.89 0.94 -15.43
N SER A 456 -17.34 1.71 -16.38
CA SER A 456 -18.08 2.69 -17.19
C SER A 456 -19.17 2.08 -18.08
N GLY A 457 -20.37 2.66 -18.06
CA GLY A 457 -21.51 2.32 -18.93
C GLY A 457 -21.47 2.91 -20.34
N ILE A 458 -20.30 3.34 -20.82
CA ILE A 458 -20.10 3.87 -22.18
C ILE A 458 -20.38 2.79 -23.23
N THR A 459 -21.08 3.10 -24.32
CA THR A 459 -21.31 2.14 -25.42
C THR A 459 -20.09 2.04 -26.35
N PRO A 460 -19.95 0.97 -27.17
CA PRO A 460 -18.84 0.82 -28.12
C PRO A 460 -18.68 2.03 -29.05
N TRP A 461 -19.79 2.55 -29.57
CA TRP A 461 -19.81 3.72 -30.45
C TRP A 461 -19.48 5.03 -29.70
N GLN A 462 -19.99 5.23 -28.48
CA GLN A 462 -19.61 6.38 -27.66
C GLN A 462 -18.11 6.38 -27.35
N LEU A 463 -17.52 5.21 -27.11
CA LEU A 463 -16.09 5.04 -26.87
C LEU A 463 -15.26 5.28 -28.14
N ALA A 464 -15.70 4.80 -29.30
CA ALA A 464 -15.09 5.09 -30.60
C ALA A 464 -15.04 6.60 -30.88
N MET A 465 -16.18 7.30 -30.76
CA MET A 465 -16.27 8.75 -30.94
C MET A 465 -15.40 9.54 -29.93
N LEU A 466 -15.23 9.03 -28.70
CA LEU A 466 -14.35 9.63 -27.70
C LEU A 466 -12.87 9.44 -28.06
N VAL A 467 -12.47 8.27 -28.59
CA VAL A 467 -11.10 8.03 -29.07
C VAL A 467 -10.79 8.87 -30.31
N GLU A 468 -11.68 8.90 -31.30
CA GLU A 468 -11.49 9.66 -32.56
C GLU A 468 -11.26 11.16 -32.29
N LYS A 469 -12.02 11.74 -31.35
CA LYS A 469 -11.87 13.16 -30.97
C LYS A 469 -10.63 13.48 -30.13
N ASN A 470 -9.87 12.48 -29.69
CA ASN A 470 -8.65 12.65 -28.90
C ASN A 470 -7.44 12.06 -29.64
N PRO A 471 -7.03 12.63 -30.80
CA PRO A 471 -6.01 12.06 -31.70
C PRO A 471 -4.56 12.13 -31.17
N LYS A 472 -4.40 12.39 -29.86
CA LYS A 472 -3.15 12.35 -29.08
C LYS A 472 -3.13 11.21 -28.04
N LEU A 473 -4.20 10.40 -27.94
CA LEU A 473 -4.32 9.33 -26.97
C LEU A 473 -3.21 8.27 -27.16
N ARG A 474 -2.39 8.06 -26.12
CA ARG A 474 -1.32 7.06 -26.06
C ARG A 474 -1.65 5.90 -25.12
N VAL A 475 -2.42 6.16 -24.07
CA VAL A 475 -2.74 5.18 -23.03
C VAL A 475 -4.25 5.02 -22.92
N LEU A 476 -4.74 3.81 -23.19
CA LEU A 476 -6.14 3.42 -23.03
C LEU A 476 -6.25 2.24 -22.06
N LYS A 477 -7.01 2.42 -20.98
CA LYS A 477 -7.19 1.43 -19.91
C LYS A 477 -8.68 1.23 -19.63
N LEU A 478 -9.18 0.00 -19.82
CA LEU A 478 -10.60 -0.34 -19.68
C LEU A 478 -10.75 -1.54 -18.72
N ARG A 479 -11.48 -1.33 -17.63
CA ARG A 479 -11.74 -2.34 -16.60
C ARG A 479 -13.25 -2.47 -16.38
N THR A 480 -13.85 -3.63 -16.65
CA THR A 480 -15.30 -3.85 -16.51
C THR A 480 -16.16 -2.84 -17.31
N CYS A 481 -15.68 -2.42 -18.50
CA CYS A 481 -16.32 -1.38 -19.32
C CYS A 481 -17.32 -1.96 -20.33
N ARG A 482 -18.50 -1.32 -20.49
CA ARG A 482 -19.53 -1.77 -21.44
C ARG A 482 -19.11 -1.63 -22.90
N GLY A 483 -18.26 -0.65 -23.22
CA GLY A 483 -17.84 -0.34 -24.59
C GLY A 483 -16.70 -1.22 -25.13
N ALA A 484 -16.10 -2.08 -24.31
CA ALA A 484 -14.99 -2.95 -24.68
C ALA A 484 -15.47 -4.24 -25.39
N GLN A 485 -16.25 -4.07 -26.46
CA GLN A 485 -16.85 -5.15 -27.26
C GLN A 485 -16.12 -5.31 -28.61
N PRO A 486 -16.25 -6.47 -29.30
CA PRO A 486 -15.50 -6.75 -30.53
C PRO A 486 -15.65 -5.70 -31.63
N GLU A 487 -16.81 -5.06 -31.75
CA GLU A 487 -17.11 -4.02 -32.74
C GLU A 487 -16.21 -2.79 -32.54
N PHE A 488 -15.97 -2.39 -31.27
CA PHE A 488 -15.05 -1.31 -30.94
C PHE A 488 -13.58 -1.71 -31.16
N LEU A 489 -13.20 -2.95 -30.85
CA LEU A 489 -11.81 -3.41 -31.01
C LEU A 489 -11.41 -3.57 -32.48
N ASN A 490 -12.31 -4.10 -33.31
CA ASN A 490 -12.12 -4.17 -34.76
C ASN A 490 -12.02 -2.76 -35.38
N TRP A 491 -12.91 -1.84 -34.98
CA TRP A 491 -12.81 -0.43 -35.38
C TRP A 491 -11.48 0.22 -34.92
N LEU A 492 -11.05 -0.02 -33.68
CA LEU A 492 -9.80 0.50 -33.12
C LEU A 492 -8.58 0.01 -33.92
N GLY A 493 -8.62 -1.24 -34.37
CA GLY A 493 -7.66 -1.86 -35.28
C GLY A 493 -7.85 -1.52 -36.77
N GLY A 494 -8.77 -0.64 -37.14
CA GLY A 494 -9.01 -0.25 -38.54
C GLY A 494 -9.60 -1.37 -39.43
N VAL A 495 -10.14 -2.43 -38.82
CA VAL A 495 -10.81 -3.53 -39.53
C VAL A 495 -12.25 -3.13 -39.82
N GLN A 496 -12.45 -2.39 -40.92
CA GLN A 496 -13.77 -2.07 -41.43
C GLN A 496 -14.40 -3.28 -42.15
N LYS A 497 -15.64 -3.59 -41.78
CA LYS A 497 -16.62 -4.12 -42.73
C LYS A 497 -17.24 -2.91 -43.44
N ASP A 498 -17.11 -2.87 -44.75
CA ASP A 498 -17.89 -1.99 -45.61
C ASP A 498 -19.01 -2.85 -46.22
N GLU A 499 -20.26 -2.39 -46.17
CA GLU A 499 -21.42 -3.09 -46.76
C GLU A 499 -21.79 -2.57 -48.17
N ASP A 500 -21.15 -1.47 -48.61
CA ASP A 500 -21.27 -0.89 -49.95
C ASP A 500 -19.88 -0.76 -50.60
N ASP A 501 -19.72 -1.28 -51.82
CA ASP A 501 -18.47 -1.23 -52.60
C ASP A 501 -18.18 0.21 -53.10
N ALA A 502 -17.34 0.94 -52.37
CA ALA A 502 -16.77 2.22 -52.81
C ALA A 502 -15.28 2.32 -52.46
N VAL A 503 -14.40 2.14 -53.46
CA VAL A 503 -12.95 2.24 -53.27
C VAL A 503 -12.53 3.65 -52.89
N ILE A 504 -12.18 3.85 -51.61
CA ILE A 504 -11.45 5.02 -51.15
C ILE A 504 -9.98 4.64 -50.99
N GLU A 505 -9.17 4.92 -52.01
CA GLU A 505 -7.71 4.93 -51.86
C GLU A 505 -7.32 6.05 -50.89
N GLY A 506 -6.77 5.68 -49.74
CA GLY A 506 -6.30 6.64 -48.75
C GLY A 506 -5.61 5.97 -47.57
N HIS A 507 -4.33 6.29 -47.34
CA HIS A 507 -3.57 5.83 -46.19
C HIS A 507 -4.12 6.37 -44.86
N ARG A 508 -5.15 5.71 -44.31
CA ARG A 508 -5.57 5.89 -42.92
C ARG A 508 -4.88 4.85 -42.04
N LEU A 509 -4.01 5.32 -41.15
CA LEU A 509 -3.58 4.57 -39.98
C LEU A 509 -4.80 4.17 -39.14
N ALA A 510 -4.78 2.98 -38.54
CA ALA A 510 -5.87 2.52 -37.67
C ALA A 510 -6.14 3.54 -36.53
N PRO A 511 -7.40 3.72 -36.07
CA PRO A 511 -7.74 4.71 -35.04
C PRO A 511 -6.92 4.56 -33.75
N GLY A 512 -6.56 3.33 -33.37
CA GLY A 512 -5.70 3.03 -32.22
C GLY A 512 -4.19 3.07 -32.49
N ALA A 513 -3.72 3.34 -33.71
CA ALA A 513 -2.31 3.15 -34.09
C ALA A 513 -1.29 3.99 -33.31
N LYS A 514 -1.73 5.02 -32.58
CA LYS A 514 -0.89 5.85 -31.69
C LYS A 514 -0.86 5.37 -30.23
N LEU A 515 -1.57 4.30 -29.89
CA LEU A 515 -1.57 3.74 -28.54
C LEU A 515 -0.23 3.04 -28.26
N GLU A 516 0.43 3.47 -27.19
CA GLU A 516 1.63 2.85 -26.61
C GLU A 516 1.25 1.77 -25.60
N VAL A 517 0.11 1.97 -24.91
CA VAL A 517 -0.41 1.06 -23.87
C VAL A 517 -1.91 0.88 -24.05
N LEU A 518 -2.33 -0.37 -24.28
CA LEU A 518 -3.73 -0.80 -24.23
C LEU A 518 -3.88 -1.87 -23.15
N TRP A 519 -4.79 -1.65 -22.19
CA TRP A 519 -5.04 -2.61 -21.10
C TRP A 519 -6.54 -2.88 -20.97
N LEU A 520 -6.90 -4.17 -20.97
CA LEU A 520 -8.25 -4.69 -20.84
C LEU A 520 -8.31 -5.62 -19.62
N GLU A 521 -9.29 -5.43 -18.73
CA GLU A 521 -9.58 -6.31 -17.59
C GLU A 521 -11.11 -6.49 -17.46
N ASN A 522 -11.57 -7.73 -17.23
CA ASN A 522 -12.99 -8.07 -17.03
C ASN A 522 -13.94 -7.53 -18.14
N CYS A 523 -13.51 -7.57 -19.41
CA CYS A 523 -14.31 -7.18 -20.56
C CYS A 523 -15.20 -8.35 -21.04
N HIS A 524 -16.51 -8.16 -21.01
CA HIS A 524 -17.48 -9.22 -21.33
C HIS A 524 -17.71 -9.34 -22.84
N ARG A 525 -17.88 -10.58 -23.35
CA ARG A 525 -18.10 -10.92 -24.77
C ARG A 525 -16.93 -10.66 -25.74
N LEU A 526 -15.68 -10.83 -25.29
CA LEU A 526 -14.56 -11.04 -26.21
C LEU A 526 -14.67 -12.44 -26.85
N LEU A 527 -15.29 -12.53 -28.03
CA LEU A 527 -15.56 -13.78 -28.74
C LEU A 527 -14.33 -14.26 -29.53
N SER A 528 -13.97 -15.53 -29.38
CA SER A 528 -12.91 -16.22 -30.11
C SER A 528 -13.48 -16.99 -31.31
N HIS A 529 -14.08 -16.28 -32.26
CA HIS A 529 -14.65 -16.85 -33.49
C HIS A 529 -14.21 -16.05 -34.74
N PRO A 530 -14.13 -16.68 -35.92
CA PRO A 530 -13.45 -16.08 -37.07
C PRO A 530 -14.23 -14.92 -37.71
N THR A 531 -13.51 -13.89 -38.13
CA THR A 531 -13.96 -12.95 -39.18
C THR A 531 -13.82 -13.60 -40.56
N ASP A 532 -14.68 -14.58 -40.85
CA ASP A 532 -14.78 -15.16 -42.19
C ASP A 532 -15.07 -14.06 -43.23
N GLY A 533 -14.22 -13.95 -44.26
CA GLY A 533 -14.55 -13.19 -45.48
C GLY A 533 -13.78 -11.90 -45.81
N GLN A 534 -12.47 -11.76 -45.52
CA GLN A 534 -11.62 -10.76 -46.22
C GLN A 534 -10.30 -11.34 -46.76
N LYS A 535 -10.38 -12.10 -47.87
CA LYS A 535 -9.21 -12.34 -48.74
C LYS A 535 -8.94 -11.08 -49.56
N GLY A 536 -7.89 -10.30 -49.25
CA GLY A 536 -7.49 -9.21 -50.16
C GLY A 536 -6.44 -8.21 -49.69
N LYS A 537 -6.26 -7.97 -48.38
CA LYS A 537 -5.31 -6.96 -47.88
C LYS A 537 -4.01 -7.61 -47.38
N GLN A 538 -2.88 -7.24 -47.98
CA GLN A 538 -1.55 -7.70 -47.56
C GLN A 538 -1.21 -7.12 -46.18
N LEU A 539 -1.18 -7.97 -45.16
CA LEU A 539 -0.64 -7.69 -43.84
C LEU A 539 0.70 -8.46 -43.69
N PRO A 540 1.69 -7.92 -42.94
CA PRO A 540 3.02 -8.51 -42.87
C PRO A 540 3.02 -9.89 -42.19
N ASP A 541 3.79 -10.82 -42.75
CA ASP A 541 3.91 -12.22 -42.29
C ASP A 541 4.54 -12.34 -40.90
N LYS A 542 3.69 -12.31 -39.86
CA LYS A 542 4.01 -12.77 -38.50
C LYS A 542 2.83 -13.52 -37.89
N PRO A 543 3.06 -14.60 -37.13
CA PRO A 543 2.01 -15.34 -36.45
C PRO A 543 1.32 -14.48 -35.38
N CYS A 544 0.01 -14.66 -35.24
CA CYS A 544 -0.83 -14.02 -34.23
C CYS A 544 -2.11 -14.85 -34.10
N ASP A 545 -2.61 -14.99 -32.86
CA ASP A 545 -3.73 -15.87 -32.53
C ASP A 545 -5.03 -15.49 -33.27
N GLU A 546 -5.82 -16.50 -33.64
CA GLU A 546 -7.10 -16.32 -34.34
C GLU A 546 -8.06 -15.46 -33.51
N GLY A 547 -8.65 -14.44 -34.14
CA GLY A 547 -9.52 -13.44 -33.48
C GLY A 547 -8.80 -12.21 -32.92
N PHE A 548 -7.45 -12.16 -32.91
CA PHE A 548 -6.67 -10.99 -32.48
C PHE A 548 -6.06 -10.17 -33.62
N GLU A 549 -6.54 -10.37 -34.85
CA GLU A 549 -6.01 -9.75 -36.08
C GLU A 549 -6.03 -8.21 -36.04
N TRP A 550 -7.02 -7.60 -35.37
CA TRP A 550 -7.13 -6.16 -35.14
C TRP A 550 -5.94 -5.55 -34.38
N VAL A 551 -5.15 -6.36 -33.67
CA VAL A 551 -3.93 -5.91 -32.98
C VAL A 551 -2.78 -5.66 -33.96
N ARG A 552 -2.77 -6.30 -35.14
CA ARG A 552 -1.66 -6.22 -36.12
C ARG A 552 -1.44 -4.82 -36.70
N SER A 553 -2.45 -3.95 -36.65
CA SER A 553 -2.38 -2.56 -37.12
C SER A 553 -1.99 -1.54 -36.03
N LEU A 554 -1.87 -1.97 -34.78
CA LEU A 554 -1.57 -1.13 -33.61
C LEU A 554 -0.05 -1.03 -33.38
N SER A 555 0.66 -0.49 -34.37
CA SER A 555 2.12 -0.57 -34.53
C SER A 555 2.97 0.05 -33.42
N ASN A 556 2.41 0.85 -32.51
CA ASN A 556 3.14 1.50 -31.41
C ASN A 556 2.97 0.83 -30.03
N LEU A 557 2.20 -0.27 -29.91
CA LEU A 557 1.95 -0.94 -28.62
C LEU A 557 3.23 -1.56 -28.05
N GLN A 558 3.67 -1.05 -26.89
CA GLN A 558 4.88 -1.52 -26.19
C GLN A 558 4.61 -2.69 -25.22
N THR A 559 3.36 -2.87 -24.79
CA THR A 559 2.98 -3.94 -23.85
C THR A 559 1.62 -4.57 -24.18
N ALA A 560 1.66 -5.80 -24.70
CA ALA A 560 0.52 -6.69 -24.87
C ALA A 560 0.87 -8.12 -24.39
N PHE A 561 -0.11 -9.02 -24.40
CA PHE A 561 -0.03 -10.48 -24.12
C PHE A 561 0.20 -11.00 -22.69
N GLN A 562 0.94 -10.34 -21.79
CA GLN A 562 1.42 -11.04 -20.57
C GLN A 562 0.41 -11.36 -19.43
N LYS A 563 -0.92 -11.13 -19.59
CA LYS A 563 -1.91 -11.31 -18.49
C LYS A 563 -3.31 -11.83 -18.84
N LEU A 564 -3.62 -12.17 -20.10
CA LEU A 564 -5.04 -12.33 -20.51
C LEU A 564 -5.77 -13.58 -19.95
N PHE A 565 -5.12 -14.74 -19.80
CA PHE A 565 -5.79 -15.97 -19.32
C PHE A 565 -4.95 -16.86 -18.39
N ARG A 566 -5.62 -17.72 -17.62
CA ARG A 566 -5.04 -18.59 -16.57
C ARG A 566 -5.82 -19.91 -16.44
N ARG A 567 -5.23 -21.06 -16.75
CA ARG A 567 -5.75 -22.39 -16.34
C ARG A 567 -4.65 -23.46 -16.22
N ARG A 568 -5.01 -24.59 -15.59
CA ARG A 568 -4.24 -25.86 -15.50
C ARG A 568 -4.64 -26.74 -16.73
N SER A 569 -4.08 -27.91 -17.07
CA SER A 569 -3.37 -28.94 -16.28
C SER A 569 -2.67 -30.04 -17.15
N SER A 570 -1.49 -30.53 -16.69
CA SER A 570 -0.97 -31.92 -16.69
C SER A 570 -1.01 -32.89 -17.92
N GLN A 571 0.20 -33.34 -18.33
CA GLN A 571 0.60 -34.69 -18.84
C GLN A 571 0.08 -35.14 -20.25
N SER A 572 0.74 -36.05 -21.02
CA SER A 572 1.71 -37.12 -20.65
C SER A 572 2.92 -37.36 -21.62
N LYS A 573 3.42 -38.61 -21.79
CA LYS A 573 4.74 -39.05 -22.35
C LYS A 573 4.59 -39.63 -23.78
N GLY A 574 5.61 -39.87 -24.64
CA GLY A 574 7.10 -39.87 -24.60
C GLY A 574 7.66 -39.84 -26.05
N LYS A 575 8.82 -40.36 -26.50
CA LYS A 575 10.02 -41.04 -25.91
C LYS A 575 11.14 -41.16 -27.01
N GLN A 576 12.43 -41.20 -26.65
CA GLN A 576 13.60 -41.42 -27.57
C GLN A 576 13.88 -42.92 -27.92
N PRO A 577 14.78 -43.23 -28.89
CA PRO A 577 16.27 -43.16 -28.78
C PRO A 577 16.90 -42.24 -29.88
N ALA A 578 18.21 -42.10 -30.18
CA ALA A 578 19.47 -42.76 -29.74
C ALA A 578 20.70 -41.80 -29.83
N LEU A 579 21.94 -42.32 -29.76
CA LEU A 579 23.30 -41.72 -29.90
C LEU A 579 24.24 -42.76 -30.58
N PRO A 580 25.47 -42.49 -31.12
CA PRO A 580 26.62 -41.79 -30.47
C PRO A 580 27.57 -41.01 -31.46
N ASP A 581 28.79 -40.48 -31.17
CA ASP A 581 29.64 -40.38 -29.95
C ASP A 581 30.70 -39.21 -30.00
N GLU A 582 31.43 -39.02 -28.89
CA GLU A 582 32.85 -38.56 -28.72
C GLU A 582 33.34 -37.06 -28.79
N PHE A 583 34.10 -36.66 -27.72
CA PHE A 583 35.24 -35.69 -27.57
C PHE A 583 35.12 -34.18 -27.98
N GLU A 584 35.72 -33.16 -27.32
CA GLU A 584 36.42 -32.99 -26.00
C GLU A 584 36.29 -31.50 -25.50
N ILE A 585 37.06 -31.04 -24.48
CA ILE A 585 36.75 -29.89 -23.60
C ILE A 585 37.68 -28.67 -23.73
N SER A 586 37.14 -27.44 -23.66
CA SER A 586 37.82 -26.25 -23.06
C SER A 586 36.82 -25.21 -22.54
N GLU A 587 37.16 -24.45 -21.49
CA GLU A 587 36.26 -23.47 -20.83
C GLU A 587 36.53 -22.01 -21.24
N HIS A 588 35.49 -21.23 -21.56
CA HIS A 588 35.06 -20.05 -20.77
C HIS A 588 33.92 -19.22 -21.41
N THR A 589 33.26 -18.42 -20.54
CA THR A 589 32.36 -17.27 -20.81
C THR A 589 31.06 -17.46 -21.61
N ASP A 590 29.97 -17.54 -20.83
CA ASP A 590 28.68 -16.80 -20.97
C ASP A 590 27.78 -17.05 -22.22
N GLY A 591 26.47 -16.85 -22.07
CA GLY A 591 25.52 -16.86 -23.21
C GLY A 591 24.27 -17.74 -23.11
N PHE A 592 23.33 -17.37 -22.23
CA PHE A 592 21.89 -17.27 -22.58
C PHE A 592 21.17 -18.43 -23.33
N TYR A 593 20.70 -19.42 -22.55
CA TYR A 593 19.30 -19.88 -22.57
C TYR A 593 18.59 -20.10 -23.93
N LYS A 594 18.83 -21.24 -24.60
CA LYS A 594 17.96 -21.73 -25.70
C LYS A 594 18.00 -23.27 -25.81
N TYR A 595 16.96 -23.82 -26.46
CA TYR A 595 16.85 -25.23 -26.87
C TYR A 595 16.79 -26.32 -25.76
N SER A 596 15.68 -26.32 -25.02
CA SER A 596 15.13 -27.52 -24.38
C SER A 596 13.60 -27.65 -24.60
N GLN A 597 13.15 -27.25 -25.80
CA GLN A 597 11.74 -27.33 -26.23
C GLN A 597 11.62 -27.95 -27.64
N GLU A 598 12.15 -29.15 -27.80
CA GLU A 598 11.82 -30.07 -28.89
C GLU A 598 11.69 -31.49 -28.31
N MET A 599 11.01 -32.39 -29.01
CA MET A 599 10.81 -33.80 -28.65
C MET A 599 9.94 -34.12 -27.40
N LEU A 600 8.78 -33.47 -27.23
CA LEU A 600 7.60 -34.09 -26.59
C LEU A 600 6.23 -33.68 -27.22
N GLU A 601 6.19 -33.46 -28.54
CA GLU A 601 4.92 -33.35 -29.29
C GLU A 601 4.84 -34.36 -30.46
N GLU A 602 4.85 -35.68 -30.18
CA GLU A 602 4.29 -36.62 -31.17
C GLU A 602 3.79 -37.96 -30.59
N LYS A 603 2.57 -37.95 -30.01
CA LYS A 603 1.53 -38.98 -30.24
C LYS A 603 0.23 -38.73 -29.44
N GLU A 604 -0.64 -37.90 -30.00
CA GLU A 604 -2.07 -38.20 -29.98
C GLU A 604 -2.70 -37.74 -31.31
N ARG A 605 -3.03 -38.70 -32.17
CA ARG A 605 -3.78 -38.48 -33.43
C ARG A 605 -4.76 -39.63 -33.61
N ARG A 606 -5.97 -39.28 -34.07
CA ARG A 606 -7.15 -40.15 -34.31
C ARG A 606 -7.87 -40.54 -32.99
N LEU A 607 -9.20 -40.53 -32.91
CA LEU A 607 -10.22 -40.45 -33.98
C LEU A 607 -11.24 -39.29 -33.83
N GLU A 608 -11.74 -38.83 -34.98
CA GLU A 608 -13.04 -38.14 -35.19
C GLU A 608 -14.22 -39.14 -35.05
N PRO A 609 -15.52 -38.75 -34.87
CA PRO A 609 -16.25 -37.71 -35.64
C PRO A 609 -17.06 -36.71 -34.76
N ARG A 610 -17.48 -35.51 -35.19
CA ARG A 610 -18.38 -35.11 -36.32
C ARG A 610 -19.79 -35.76 -36.20
N THR A 611 -20.92 -35.08 -36.36
CA THR A 611 -21.31 -34.03 -37.34
C THR A 611 -22.48 -33.13 -36.88
N MET A 612 -22.52 -31.86 -37.33
CA MET A 612 -23.69 -31.08 -37.89
C MET A 612 -25.04 -31.00 -37.13
N ARG A 613 -25.95 -30.02 -37.34
CA ARG A 613 -25.98 -28.66 -37.94
C ARG A 613 -27.33 -28.02 -37.52
N ALA A 614 -27.37 -26.71 -37.27
CA ALA A 614 -28.54 -25.85 -37.47
C ALA A 614 -28.08 -24.39 -37.59
N SER A 615 -28.82 -23.54 -38.31
CA SER A 615 -28.43 -22.16 -38.60
C SER A 615 -29.63 -21.21 -38.65
N ASP A 616 -29.48 -20.09 -37.96
CA ASP A 616 -29.98 -18.72 -38.20
C ASP A 616 -31.32 -18.43 -38.90
N SER A 617 -32.03 -17.48 -38.28
CA SER A 617 -32.91 -16.44 -38.85
C SER A 617 -34.23 -16.88 -39.54
N THR A 618 -35.23 -16.02 -39.81
CA THR A 618 -35.27 -14.53 -39.79
C THR A 618 -36.66 -13.99 -39.39
N GLU A 619 -36.74 -12.66 -39.25
CA GLU A 619 -37.82 -11.71 -38.97
C GLU A 619 -39.32 -12.02 -39.24
N ALA A 620 -40.18 -11.13 -38.73
CA ALA A 620 -41.64 -11.27 -38.63
C ALA A 620 -42.44 -10.62 -39.78
N SER A 621 -43.68 -11.10 -39.98
CA SER A 621 -44.80 -10.25 -40.41
C SER A 621 -46.20 -10.85 -40.17
N TYR A 622 -47.19 -9.96 -40.23
CA TYR A 622 -48.59 -10.02 -39.78
C TYR A 622 -49.55 -11.10 -40.34
N ALA A 623 -50.62 -11.31 -39.54
CA ALA A 623 -52.04 -11.49 -39.93
C ALA A 623 -52.65 -12.87 -40.30
N SER A 624 -53.34 -13.43 -39.29
CA SER A 624 -54.80 -13.71 -39.32
C SER A 624 -55.43 -14.94 -40.00
N ALA A 625 -56.40 -15.53 -39.26
CA ALA A 625 -57.50 -16.43 -39.67
C ALA A 625 -57.14 -17.88 -40.10
N GLY A 626 -57.85 -18.89 -39.53
CA GLY A 626 -57.56 -20.32 -39.82
C GLY A 626 -58.62 -21.38 -39.47
N LYS A 627 -59.35 -21.25 -38.34
CA LYS A 627 -60.54 -22.08 -37.95
C LYS A 627 -60.31 -23.59 -37.58
N LYS A 628 -61.04 -24.02 -36.53
CA LYS A 628 -61.46 -25.40 -36.15
C LYS A 628 -60.47 -26.38 -35.49
N LEU A 629 -60.61 -26.48 -34.16
CA LEU A 629 -61.14 -27.64 -33.40
C LEU A 629 -60.66 -29.07 -33.75
N THR A 630 -59.92 -29.66 -32.80
CA THR A 630 -60.43 -30.76 -31.93
C THR A 630 -59.69 -30.77 -30.58
N HIS A 631 -60.26 -31.38 -29.53
CA HIS A 631 -59.69 -31.39 -28.17
C HIS A 631 -58.85 -32.65 -27.88
N SER A 632 -57.66 -32.44 -27.31
CA SER A 632 -57.03 -33.32 -26.32
C SER A 632 -56.09 -32.47 -25.46
N HIS A 633 -56.20 -32.55 -24.13
CA HIS A 633 -55.33 -31.79 -23.23
C HIS A 633 -54.05 -32.57 -22.93
N GLU A 634 -52.93 -32.09 -23.44
CA GLU A 634 -51.59 -32.34 -22.88
C GLU A 634 -51.00 -30.99 -22.47
N MET A 635 -50.22 -30.96 -21.39
CA MET A 635 -49.55 -29.73 -20.95
C MET A 635 -48.25 -29.49 -21.74
N PRO A 636 -47.86 -28.24 -21.99
CA PRO A 636 -46.54 -27.96 -22.54
C PRO A 636 -45.43 -28.44 -21.59
N PRO A 637 -44.25 -28.82 -22.10
CA PRO A 637 -43.15 -29.25 -21.26
C PRO A 637 -42.71 -28.13 -20.30
N ILE A 638 -42.39 -28.51 -19.07
CA ILE A 638 -41.96 -27.58 -18.02
C ILE A 638 -40.57 -27.04 -18.39
N GLU A 639 -40.47 -25.73 -18.64
CA GLU A 639 -39.19 -25.05 -18.84
C GLU A 639 -38.32 -25.23 -17.58
N THR A 640 -37.14 -25.84 -17.75
CA THR A 640 -36.15 -25.97 -16.68
C THR A 640 -35.46 -24.63 -16.45
N PRO A 641 -35.54 -24.06 -15.23
CA PRO A 641 -34.94 -22.76 -14.93
C PRO A 641 -33.41 -22.77 -14.95
N ALA A 642 -32.82 -21.58 -15.07
CA ALA A 642 -31.37 -21.39 -15.21
C ALA A 642 -30.65 -21.32 -13.85
N LEU A 643 -29.68 -22.22 -13.65
CA LEU A 643 -28.72 -22.18 -12.53
C LEU A 643 -27.87 -20.89 -12.58
N PRO A 644 -27.42 -20.35 -11.43
CA PRO A 644 -27.50 -20.91 -10.07
C PRO A 644 -28.62 -20.31 -9.18
N TYR A 645 -29.03 -21.08 -8.17
CA TYR A 645 -29.94 -20.62 -7.11
C TYR A 645 -29.18 -19.75 -6.10
N THR A 646 -29.75 -18.58 -5.77
CA THR A 646 -29.11 -17.53 -4.95
C THR A 646 -30.13 -16.85 -4.05
N ILE A 647 -29.71 -16.37 -2.88
CA ILE A 647 -30.60 -15.77 -1.87
C ILE A 647 -31.39 -14.61 -2.49
N SER A 648 -32.70 -14.64 -2.20
CA SER A 648 -33.70 -13.67 -2.65
C SER A 648 -33.83 -13.54 -4.18
N SER A 649 -33.44 -14.57 -4.95
CA SER A 649 -33.90 -14.71 -6.34
C SER A 649 -35.40 -15.04 -6.35
N SER A 650 -36.09 -14.76 -7.48
CA SER A 650 -37.51 -15.11 -7.65
C SER A 650 -37.78 -16.61 -7.49
N GLU A 651 -36.78 -17.45 -7.75
CA GLU A 651 -36.91 -18.90 -7.65
C GLU A 651 -36.59 -19.45 -6.26
N TRP A 652 -35.76 -18.75 -5.47
CA TRP A 652 -35.38 -19.12 -4.10
C TRP A 652 -36.61 -19.43 -3.23
N HIS A 653 -37.68 -18.64 -3.38
CA HIS A 653 -38.95 -18.80 -2.67
C HIS A 653 -40.04 -19.54 -3.45
N SER A 654 -39.95 -19.62 -4.78
CA SER A 654 -41.02 -20.20 -5.62
C SER A 654 -41.12 -21.73 -5.58
N PHE A 655 -40.13 -22.44 -5.02
CA PHE A 655 -40.12 -23.91 -4.98
C PHE A 655 -40.62 -24.53 -3.67
N ALA A 656 -40.54 -23.85 -2.53
CA ALA A 656 -41.10 -24.33 -1.26
C ALA A 656 -42.64 -24.55 -1.33
N ALA A 657 -43.33 -23.84 -2.24
CA ALA A 657 -44.75 -24.03 -2.53
C ALA A 657 -45.05 -25.10 -3.61
N ARG A 658 -44.03 -25.69 -4.26
CA ARG A 658 -44.17 -26.67 -5.37
C ARG A 658 -43.76 -28.09 -4.99
N GLU A 659 -43.07 -28.28 -3.87
CA GLU A 659 -42.59 -29.58 -3.39
C GLU A 659 -43.76 -30.56 -3.08
N GLN A 660 -44.97 -30.05 -2.87
CA GLN A 660 -46.21 -30.83 -2.68
C GLN A 660 -46.78 -31.48 -3.97
N LEU A 661 -46.17 -31.26 -5.15
CA LEU A 661 -46.75 -31.61 -6.45
C LEU A 661 -45.80 -32.36 -7.42
N LEU A 662 -44.71 -32.94 -6.93
CA LEU A 662 -43.74 -33.67 -7.76
C LEU A 662 -43.71 -35.18 -7.44
N GLU A 663 -44.02 -36.01 -8.43
CA GLU A 663 -44.19 -37.47 -8.28
C GLU A 663 -42.88 -38.26 -8.09
N ASN A 664 -41.71 -37.62 -8.16
CA ASN A 664 -40.41 -38.31 -7.98
C ASN A 664 -39.36 -37.43 -7.28
N PRO A 665 -39.10 -37.63 -5.97
CA PRO A 665 -38.10 -36.87 -5.21
C PRO A 665 -36.64 -37.28 -5.48
N TYR A 666 -36.39 -38.30 -6.32
CA TYR A 666 -35.03 -38.83 -6.61
C TYR A 666 -34.48 -38.46 -8.00
N GLY A 667 -35.05 -37.44 -8.65
CA GLY A 667 -34.58 -36.97 -9.97
C GLY A 667 -33.22 -36.25 -9.92
N GLU A 668 -32.42 -36.43 -10.97
CA GLU A 668 -31.09 -35.80 -11.13
C GLU A 668 -31.16 -34.26 -11.00
N ALA A 669 -32.15 -33.64 -11.63
CA ALA A 669 -32.44 -32.21 -11.53
C ALA A 669 -32.92 -31.73 -10.14
N ALA A 670 -33.22 -32.63 -9.18
CA ALA A 670 -33.44 -32.27 -7.79
C ALA A 670 -32.12 -32.25 -7.01
N ALA A 671 -31.21 -33.20 -7.30
CA ALA A 671 -29.88 -33.26 -6.70
C ALA A 671 -29.02 -32.04 -7.08
N GLU A 672 -29.08 -31.58 -8.34
CA GLU A 672 -28.38 -30.34 -8.77
C GLU A 672 -28.87 -29.10 -8.02
N LYS A 673 -30.19 -28.96 -7.82
CA LYS A 673 -30.79 -27.85 -7.07
C LYS A 673 -30.36 -27.86 -5.61
N PHE A 674 -30.41 -29.03 -4.97
CA PHE A 674 -29.95 -29.22 -3.60
C PHE A 674 -28.45 -28.90 -3.47
N GLY A 675 -27.63 -29.28 -4.47
CA GLY A 675 -26.22 -28.91 -4.56
C GLY A 675 -25.98 -27.40 -4.66
N SER A 676 -26.77 -26.69 -5.46
CA SER A 676 -26.69 -25.21 -5.57
C SER A 676 -27.00 -24.54 -4.23
N VAL A 677 -28.06 -24.96 -3.52
CA VAL A 677 -28.41 -24.42 -2.20
C VAL A 677 -27.36 -24.79 -1.15
N LEU A 678 -26.81 -26.01 -1.17
CA LEU A 678 -25.71 -26.42 -0.28
C LEU A 678 -24.43 -25.60 -0.48
N SER A 679 -24.09 -25.18 -1.70
CA SER A 679 -22.94 -24.31 -1.94
C SER A 679 -23.17 -22.91 -1.34
N VAL A 680 -24.37 -22.34 -1.52
CA VAL A 680 -24.77 -21.06 -0.88
C VAL A 680 -24.74 -21.18 0.64
N PHE A 681 -25.36 -22.22 1.21
CA PHE A 681 -25.31 -22.52 2.64
C PHE A 681 -23.87 -22.60 3.14
N SER A 682 -23.01 -23.40 2.48
CA SER A 682 -21.62 -23.59 2.85
C SER A 682 -20.85 -22.26 2.87
N LYS A 683 -21.14 -21.38 1.89
CA LYS A 683 -20.54 -20.05 1.84
C LYS A 683 -20.99 -19.17 3.02
N VAL A 684 -22.30 -19.08 3.28
CA VAL A 684 -22.84 -18.25 4.38
C VAL A 684 -22.39 -18.77 5.75
N TYR A 685 -22.47 -20.09 5.97
CA TYR A 685 -22.10 -20.74 7.22
C TYR A 685 -20.60 -20.62 7.54
N ALA A 686 -19.72 -20.74 6.55
CA ALA A 686 -18.28 -20.51 6.73
C ALA A 686 -17.98 -19.09 7.24
N ILE A 687 -18.55 -18.06 6.60
CA ILE A 687 -18.39 -16.67 7.04
C ILE A 687 -18.99 -16.46 8.44
N ALA A 688 -20.17 -17.02 8.71
CA ALA A 688 -20.82 -16.92 10.03
C ALA A 688 -19.96 -17.51 11.16
N LYS A 689 -19.40 -18.72 10.98
CA LYS A 689 -18.55 -19.35 11.99
C LYS A 689 -17.23 -18.60 12.19
N ILE A 690 -16.59 -18.13 11.11
CA ILE A 690 -15.34 -17.35 11.22
C ILE A 690 -15.60 -15.99 11.91
N LEU A 691 -16.70 -15.29 11.60
CA LEU A 691 -17.08 -14.06 12.28
C LEU A 691 -17.42 -14.30 13.76
N ALA A 692 -18.18 -15.35 14.07
CA ALA A 692 -18.52 -15.71 15.44
C ALA A 692 -17.27 -15.98 16.29
N TRP A 693 -16.30 -16.74 15.77
CA TRP A 693 -15.02 -16.94 16.45
C TRP A 693 -14.23 -15.63 16.59
N ALA A 694 -14.14 -14.81 15.53
CA ALA A 694 -13.47 -13.51 15.58
C ALA A 694 -14.05 -12.63 16.70
N LEU A 695 -15.37 -12.53 16.81
CA LEU A 695 -16.05 -11.75 17.84
C LEU A 695 -15.78 -12.32 19.25
N LYS A 696 -15.87 -13.64 19.45
CA LYS A 696 -15.50 -14.26 20.75
C LYS A 696 -14.08 -13.90 21.18
N MET A 697 -13.10 -13.87 20.26
CA MET A 697 -11.70 -13.54 20.59
C MET A 697 -11.51 -12.11 21.17
N TYR A 698 -12.32 -11.13 20.75
CA TYR A 698 -12.33 -9.77 21.34
C TYR A 698 -13.18 -9.66 22.63
N GLY A 699 -13.72 -10.79 23.12
CA GLY A 699 -14.61 -10.89 24.28
C GLY A 699 -16.02 -10.38 24.00
N VAL A 700 -16.56 -10.69 22.82
CA VAL A 700 -17.97 -10.46 22.52
C VAL A 700 -18.76 -11.69 22.94
N GLU A 701 -19.64 -11.51 23.93
CA GLU A 701 -20.74 -12.43 24.21
C GLU A 701 -21.64 -12.50 22.98
N LEU A 702 -21.78 -13.70 22.40
CA LEU A 702 -22.71 -13.93 21.28
C LEU A 702 -24.06 -14.34 21.83
N ASP A 703 -25.10 -13.67 21.35
CA ASP A 703 -26.46 -13.87 21.81
C ASP A 703 -27.08 -15.15 21.22
N ASP A 704 -27.60 -15.99 22.12
CA ASP A 704 -28.32 -17.25 21.84
C ASP A 704 -29.86 -17.05 21.92
N ALA A 705 -30.34 -15.82 22.15
CA ALA A 705 -31.75 -15.51 22.02
C ALA A 705 -32.24 -15.70 20.56
N PRO A 706 -33.54 -16.00 20.34
CA PRO A 706 -34.07 -16.29 19.01
C PRO A 706 -33.82 -15.17 17.99
N GLY A 707 -32.96 -15.44 17.01
CA GLY A 707 -32.53 -14.50 15.96
C GLY A 707 -31.10 -13.96 16.11
N GLY A 708 -30.48 -14.14 17.28
CA GLY A 708 -29.06 -13.89 17.53
C GLY A 708 -28.16 -14.81 16.70
N ILE A 709 -26.93 -14.36 16.44
CA ILE A 709 -26.01 -15.06 15.52
C ILE A 709 -25.57 -16.43 16.04
N LEU A 710 -25.55 -16.65 17.37
CA LEU A 710 -25.24 -17.98 17.93
C LEU A 710 -26.43 -18.93 17.72
N ALA A 711 -27.65 -18.49 18.05
CA ALA A 711 -28.87 -19.25 17.76
C ALA A 711 -28.98 -19.62 16.27
N ARG A 712 -28.70 -18.68 15.35
CA ARG A 712 -28.70 -18.97 13.90
C ARG A 712 -27.61 -19.96 13.45
N LEU A 713 -26.48 -20.00 14.14
CA LEU A 713 -25.45 -21.00 13.89
C LEU A 713 -25.84 -22.38 14.44
N ASN A 714 -26.56 -22.43 15.56
CA ASN A 714 -27.10 -23.65 16.15
C ASN A 714 -28.25 -24.21 15.30
N ASP A 715 -29.17 -23.34 14.82
CA ASP A 715 -30.20 -23.63 13.81
C ASP A 715 -29.54 -24.31 12.57
N ALA A 716 -28.45 -23.73 12.07
CA ALA A 716 -27.73 -24.20 10.88
C ALA A 716 -26.99 -25.54 11.08
N GLU A 717 -26.49 -25.82 12.29
CA GLU A 717 -25.85 -27.10 12.60
C GLU A 717 -26.87 -28.23 12.76
N ALA A 718 -28.00 -27.97 13.42
CA ALA A 718 -29.11 -28.91 13.50
C ALA A 718 -29.74 -29.19 12.13
N GLY A 719 -29.87 -28.14 11.30
CA GLY A 719 -30.38 -28.22 9.92
C GLY A 719 -29.54 -29.08 8.97
N MET A 720 -28.29 -29.43 9.31
CA MET A 720 -27.46 -30.26 8.43
C MET A 720 -28.03 -31.64 8.12
N GLY A 721 -28.92 -32.16 8.98
CA GLY A 721 -29.58 -33.45 8.81
C GLY A 721 -30.89 -33.43 8.03
N THR A 722 -31.44 -32.27 7.62
CA THR A 722 -32.74 -32.22 6.94
C THR A 722 -32.65 -32.64 5.48
N ASP A 723 -33.60 -33.44 5.01
CA ASP A 723 -33.75 -33.74 3.57
C ASP A 723 -34.77 -32.82 2.87
N SER A 724 -35.47 -31.98 3.65
CA SER A 724 -36.28 -30.86 3.15
C SER A 724 -35.40 -29.76 2.55
N LEU A 725 -35.62 -29.44 1.27
CA LEU A 725 -34.97 -28.31 0.61
C LEU A 725 -35.49 -26.97 1.15
N ALA A 726 -36.79 -26.89 1.48
CA ALA A 726 -37.41 -25.70 2.05
C ALA A 726 -36.80 -25.30 3.41
N ASP A 727 -36.55 -26.28 4.28
CA ASP A 727 -35.96 -26.05 5.61
C ASP A 727 -34.54 -25.47 5.46
N LEU A 728 -33.74 -26.05 4.56
CA LEU A 728 -32.38 -25.61 4.29
C LEU A 728 -32.35 -24.18 3.70
N ILE A 729 -33.30 -23.85 2.82
CA ILE A 729 -33.48 -22.51 2.26
C ILE A 729 -33.80 -21.50 3.37
N GLU A 730 -34.79 -21.79 4.23
CA GLU A 730 -35.19 -20.90 5.32
C GLU A 730 -34.05 -20.70 6.34
N ILE A 731 -33.34 -21.78 6.72
CA ILE A 731 -32.18 -21.72 7.62
C ILE A 731 -31.05 -20.88 7.01
N THR A 732 -30.74 -21.08 5.71
CA THR A 732 -29.71 -20.31 5.00
C THR A 732 -30.01 -18.82 4.98
N GLU A 733 -31.24 -18.45 4.63
CA GLU A 733 -31.67 -17.04 4.52
C GLU A 733 -31.70 -16.36 5.90
N ARG A 734 -32.22 -17.05 6.93
CA ARG A 734 -32.23 -16.57 8.32
C ARG A 734 -30.84 -16.37 8.91
N LEU A 735 -29.87 -17.23 8.55
CA LEU A 735 -28.47 -17.07 8.93
C LEU A 735 -27.84 -15.89 8.17
N TYR A 736 -28.07 -15.80 6.86
CA TYR A 736 -27.53 -14.74 6.00
C TYR A 736 -27.92 -13.34 6.47
N TYR A 737 -29.21 -13.08 6.73
CA TYR A 737 -29.65 -11.74 7.12
C TYR A 737 -29.16 -11.32 8.52
N SER A 738 -29.13 -12.25 9.49
CA SER A 738 -28.55 -12.00 10.83
C SER A 738 -27.03 -11.76 10.76
N LEU A 739 -26.32 -12.55 9.95
CA LEU A 739 -24.90 -12.39 9.65
C LEU A 739 -24.59 -11.04 9.00
N TYR A 740 -25.28 -10.69 7.92
CA TYR A 740 -25.03 -9.47 7.15
C TYR A 740 -25.27 -8.22 8.00
N ALA A 741 -26.40 -8.20 8.73
CA ALA A 741 -26.73 -7.14 9.68
C ALA A 741 -25.62 -6.95 10.72
N ARG A 742 -25.15 -8.04 11.34
CA ARG A 742 -24.07 -7.98 12.33
C ARG A 742 -22.74 -7.54 11.71
N LEU A 743 -22.38 -8.08 10.55
CA LEU A 743 -21.10 -7.80 9.90
C LEU A 743 -20.95 -6.32 9.53
N VAL A 744 -21.99 -5.70 8.95
CA VAL A 744 -21.98 -4.26 8.63
C VAL A 744 -21.75 -3.41 9.88
N MET A 745 -22.41 -3.73 11.00
CA MET A 745 -22.18 -3.03 12.27
C MET A 745 -20.75 -3.20 12.79
N GLU A 746 -20.15 -4.38 12.61
CA GLU A 746 -18.80 -4.66 13.09
C GLU A 746 -17.70 -4.07 12.20
N ILE A 747 -17.95 -3.87 10.90
CA ILE A 747 -17.12 -3.03 10.03
C ILE A 747 -17.12 -1.57 10.53
N ALA A 748 -18.29 -1.01 10.84
CA ALA A 748 -18.39 0.36 11.37
C ALA A 748 -17.67 0.52 12.73
N ASN A 749 -17.86 -0.44 13.65
CA ASN A 749 -17.17 -0.46 14.94
C ASN A 749 -15.64 -0.55 14.81
N ALA A 750 -15.14 -1.40 13.90
CA ALA A 750 -13.70 -1.55 13.64
C ALA A 750 -13.10 -0.33 12.90
N GLU A 751 -13.86 0.28 11.99
CA GLU A 751 -13.45 1.53 11.32
C GLU A 751 -13.39 2.70 12.30
N LEU A 752 -14.34 2.80 13.25
CA LEU A 752 -14.33 3.82 14.30
C LEU A 752 -13.12 3.67 15.23
N CYS A 753 -12.89 2.46 15.75
CA CYS A 753 -11.72 2.16 16.58
C CYS A 753 -10.39 2.41 15.86
N GLY A 754 -10.36 2.17 14.54
CA GLY A 754 -9.21 2.46 13.67
C GLY A 754 -8.83 3.95 13.53
N HIS A 755 -9.64 4.89 14.02
CA HIS A 755 -9.28 6.31 14.09
C HIS A 755 -8.49 6.69 15.35
N PHE A 756 -8.26 5.76 16.28
CA PHE A 756 -7.53 6.00 17.53
C PHE A 756 -6.11 5.42 17.48
N GLU A 757 -5.10 6.30 17.40
CA GLU A 757 -3.70 5.88 17.30
C GLU A 757 -3.12 5.42 18.65
N LEU A 758 -2.97 4.11 18.83
CA LEU A 758 -2.38 3.48 20.01
C LEU A 758 -1.22 2.54 19.63
N ASP A 759 0.03 3.00 19.77
CA ASP A 759 1.24 2.20 19.49
C ASP A 759 1.55 1.18 20.61
N LEU A 760 0.61 0.28 20.89
CA LEU A 760 0.72 -0.81 21.88
C LEU A 760 1.82 -1.84 21.55
N ARG A 761 2.45 -1.73 20.37
CA ARG A 761 3.38 -2.69 19.77
C ARG A 761 4.66 -2.90 20.57
N ARG A 762 4.97 -2.02 21.52
CA ARG A 762 6.17 -2.08 22.37
C ARG A 762 5.98 -2.89 23.66
N MET A 763 4.77 -3.37 23.96
CA MET A 763 4.45 -4.00 25.27
C MET A 763 4.27 -5.53 25.25
N LEU A 764 4.36 -6.19 24.09
CA LEU A 764 4.08 -7.63 23.95
C LEU A 764 5.32 -8.41 23.50
N ILE A 765 5.95 -9.13 24.43
CA ILE A 765 7.23 -9.84 24.20
C ILE A 765 7.09 -11.38 24.36
N LYS A 766 5.98 -11.92 24.92
CA LYS A 766 5.88 -13.35 25.31
C LYS A 766 4.49 -14.00 25.18
N GLU A 767 3.72 -13.74 24.11
CA GLU A 767 2.44 -14.46 23.86
C GLU A 767 2.34 -15.02 22.44
N PRO A 768 1.74 -16.22 22.24
CA PRO A 768 1.81 -16.95 20.96
C PRO A 768 0.82 -16.49 19.89
N LEU A 769 -0.17 -15.67 20.23
CA LEU A 769 -1.16 -15.15 19.29
C LEU A 769 -1.55 -13.71 19.69
N THR A 770 -1.20 -12.75 18.83
CA THR A 770 -1.68 -11.37 18.90
C THR A 770 -2.91 -11.19 18.02
N LEU A 771 -3.94 -10.51 18.51
CA LEU A 771 -5.10 -10.13 17.70
C LEU A 771 -4.72 -9.02 16.69
N PRO A 772 -5.38 -8.97 15.52
CA PRO A 772 -5.15 -7.89 14.57
C PRO A 772 -5.65 -6.55 15.11
N GLU A 773 -4.92 -5.48 14.81
CA GLU A 773 -5.35 -4.10 15.08
C GLU A 773 -6.61 -3.77 14.23
N ALA A 774 -7.43 -2.84 14.73
CA ALA A 774 -8.76 -2.54 14.17
C ALA A 774 -8.77 -2.24 12.66
N SER A 775 -7.74 -1.59 12.13
CA SER A 775 -7.57 -1.30 10.69
C SER A 775 -7.37 -2.56 9.84
N HIS A 776 -6.67 -3.58 10.34
CA HIS A 776 -6.53 -4.88 9.67
C HIS A 776 -7.79 -5.74 9.83
N LEU A 777 -8.40 -5.72 11.02
CA LEU A 777 -9.66 -6.42 11.27
C LEU A 777 -10.80 -5.91 10.38
N ARG A 778 -10.91 -4.58 10.21
CA ARG A 778 -11.83 -3.95 9.26
C ARG A 778 -11.66 -4.51 7.85
N ASN A 779 -10.42 -4.69 7.38
CA ASN A 779 -10.15 -5.24 6.05
C ASN A 779 -10.53 -6.73 5.95
N ILE A 780 -10.37 -7.51 7.02
CA ILE A 780 -10.88 -8.89 7.11
C ILE A 780 -12.42 -8.88 6.98
N PHE A 781 -13.12 -8.04 7.75
CA PHE A 781 -14.59 -7.96 7.71
C PHE A 781 -15.13 -7.43 6.36
N ILE A 782 -14.43 -6.53 5.68
CA ILE A 782 -14.76 -6.14 4.29
C ILE A 782 -14.60 -7.34 3.34
N THR A 783 -13.55 -8.16 3.51
CA THR A 783 -13.37 -9.39 2.72
C THR A 783 -14.51 -10.41 2.98
N PHE A 784 -15.05 -10.46 4.21
CA PHE A 784 -16.25 -11.25 4.51
C PHE A 784 -17.49 -10.67 3.81
N LYS A 785 -17.65 -9.33 3.80
CA LYS A 785 -18.77 -8.66 3.13
C LYS A 785 -18.74 -8.95 1.63
N ASP A 786 -17.58 -8.79 0.99
CA ASP A 786 -17.37 -9.07 -0.44
C ASP A 786 -17.80 -10.49 -0.87
N VAL A 787 -17.73 -11.48 0.03
CA VAL A 787 -18.19 -12.87 -0.22
C VAL A 787 -19.71 -13.01 -0.09
N LEU A 788 -20.33 -12.34 0.88
CA LEU A 788 -21.81 -12.31 1.02
C LEU A 788 -22.46 -11.47 -0.09
N ASP A 789 -21.73 -10.46 -0.55
CA ASP A 789 -22.01 -9.56 -1.67
C ASP A 789 -21.82 -10.22 -3.06
N ALA A 790 -21.33 -11.47 -3.12
CA ALA A 790 -21.12 -12.16 -4.39
C ALA A 790 -22.45 -12.51 -5.06
N PRO A 791 -22.58 -12.35 -6.40
CA PRO A 791 -23.80 -12.71 -7.13
C PRO A 791 -24.14 -14.20 -7.02
N GLU A 792 -23.15 -15.04 -6.71
CA GLU A 792 -23.29 -16.48 -6.43
C GLU A 792 -23.91 -16.80 -5.06
N VAL A 793 -24.13 -15.81 -4.20
CA VAL A 793 -24.66 -15.96 -2.83
C VAL A 793 -25.99 -15.23 -2.70
N CYS A 794 -26.06 -13.96 -3.12
CA CYS A 794 -27.27 -13.16 -3.05
C CYS A 794 -27.46 -12.33 -4.32
N SER A 795 -28.66 -12.39 -4.91
CA SER A 795 -29.01 -11.66 -6.13
C SER A 795 -29.59 -10.26 -5.87
N GLY A 796 -30.22 -10.07 -4.71
CA GLY A 796 -30.77 -8.80 -4.24
C GLY A 796 -31.01 -8.81 -2.74
N LEU A 797 -30.46 -7.83 -2.02
CA LEU A 797 -30.50 -7.77 -0.56
C LEU A 797 -31.82 -7.15 -0.06
N ASP A 798 -32.53 -7.82 0.86
CA ASP A 798 -33.67 -7.23 1.58
C ASP A 798 -33.17 -6.29 2.71
N TYR A 799 -33.29 -4.99 2.45
CA TYR A 799 -32.90 -3.92 3.36
C TYR A 799 -33.76 -3.88 4.64
N ASP A 800 -35.03 -4.29 4.56
CA ASP A 800 -35.98 -4.30 5.67
C ASP A 800 -35.62 -5.43 6.67
N LEU A 801 -35.20 -6.60 6.18
CA LEU A 801 -34.70 -7.71 7.00
C LEU A 801 -33.35 -7.38 7.66
N VAL A 802 -32.39 -6.83 6.91
CA VAL A 802 -31.11 -6.34 7.48
C VAL A 802 -31.38 -5.33 8.59
N LYS A 803 -32.27 -4.36 8.35
CA LYS A 803 -32.62 -3.31 9.31
C LYS A 803 -33.27 -3.87 10.57
N GLN A 804 -34.21 -4.81 10.44
CA GLN A 804 -34.84 -5.47 11.60
C GLN A 804 -33.82 -6.18 12.50
N HIS A 805 -32.82 -6.85 11.92
CA HIS A 805 -31.73 -7.47 12.69
C HIS A 805 -30.80 -6.43 13.34
N GLN A 806 -30.48 -5.31 12.68
CA GLN A 806 -29.71 -4.23 13.29
C GLN A 806 -30.47 -3.55 14.45
N ASP A 807 -31.75 -3.25 14.27
CA ASP A 807 -32.63 -2.65 15.30
C ASP A 807 -32.59 -3.45 16.61
N LEU A 808 -32.62 -4.78 16.53
CA LEU A 808 -32.53 -5.67 17.70
C LEU A 808 -31.16 -5.56 18.39
N ILE A 809 -30.06 -5.59 17.62
CA ILE A 809 -28.69 -5.48 18.16
C ILE A 809 -28.47 -4.11 18.82
N ILE A 810 -28.97 -3.03 18.20
CA ILE A 810 -28.84 -1.65 18.70
C ILE A 810 -29.62 -1.45 20.00
N ARG A 811 -30.85 -1.97 20.08
CA ARG A 811 -31.67 -1.92 21.30
C ARG A 811 -30.99 -2.64 22.45
N HIS A 812 -30.64 -3.92 22.27
CA HIS A 812 -29.94 -4.70 23.30
C HIS A 812 -28.62 -4.04 23.76
N ALA A 813 -27.84 -3.44 22.84
CA ALA A 813 -26.63 -2.69 23.21
C ALA A 813 -26.93 -1.40 24.00
N THR A 814 -28.02 -0.71 23.68
CA THR A 814 -28.46 0.53 24.35
C THR A 814 -29.07 0.22 25.72
N ASP A 815 -29.87 -0.84 25.83
CA ASP A 815 -30.47 -1.33 27.08
C ASP A 815 -29.37 -1.80 28.05
N LYS A 816 -28.38 -2.57 27.55
CA LYS A 816 -27.20 -2.97 28.35
C LYS A 816 -26.41 -1.75 28.82
N LEU A 817 -26.23 -0.73 27.97
CA LEU A 817 -25.55 0.52 28.35
C LEU A 817 -26.34 1.34 29.38
N ALA A 818 -27.66 1.40 29.27
CA ALA A 818 -28.52 2.07 30.24
C ALA A 818 -28.45 1.42 31.64
N VAL A 819 -28.25 0.09 31.70
CA VAL A 819 -28.05 -0.65 32.95
C VAL A 819 -26.63 -0.48 33.52
N THR A 820 -25.58 -0.49 32.68
CA THR A 820 -24.19 -0.31 33.17
C THR A 820 -23.81 1.14 33.44
N GLY A 821 -24.55 2.10 32.88
CA GLY A 821 -24.17 3.51 32.81
C GLY A 821 -23.08 3.78 31.77
N PHE A 822 -23.02 5.04 31.31
CA PHE A 822 -21.95 5.55 30.45
C PHE A 822 -21.01 6.47 31.23
N SER A 823 -19.72 6.44 30.88
CA SER A 823 -18.72 7.42 31.33
C SER A 823 -17.80 7.75 30.17
N ALA A 824 -17.69 9.03 29.82
CA ALA A 824 -16.79 9.54 28.79
C ALA A 824 -15.30 9.56 29.22
N HIS A 825 -15.02 9.36 30.51
CA HIS A 825 -13.67 9.38 31.07
C HIS A 825 -13.15 7.94 31.22
N ASP A 826 -12.20 7.59 30.36
CA ASP A 826 -11.47 6.31 30.37
C ASP A 826 -9.96 6.55 30.47
N LEU A 827 -9.22 5.55 30.96
CA LEU A 827 -7.79 5.68 31.31
C LEU A 827 -6.86 6.02 30.12
N ILE A 828 -7.32 5.83 28.88
CA ILE A 828 -6.54 6.10 27.65
C ILE A 828 -7.14 7.23 26.81
N GLY A 829 -8.29 7.81 27.21
CA GLY A 829 -8.98 8.87 26.48
C GLY A 829 -9.72 8.43 25.21
N TYR A 830 -9.90 7.12 24.99
CA TYR A 830 -10.56 6.57 23.80
C TYR A 830 -12.00 7.07 23.65
N ARG A 831 -12.79 7.05 24.74
CA ARG A 831 -14.20 7.44 24.71
C ARG A 831 -14.35 8.92 24.41
N THR A 832 -13.55 9.75 25.08
CA THR A 832 -13.50 11.20 24.83
C THR A 832 -13.05 11.52 23.39
N SER A 833 -12.13 10.75 22.79
CA SER A 833 -11.75 10.92 21.39
C SER A 833 -12.87 10.48 20.42
N THR A 834 -13.44 9.30 20.67
CA THR A 834 -14.50 8.70 19.85
C THR A 834 -15.78 9.55 19.85
N LEU A 835 -16.18 10.10 21.01
CA LEU A 835 -17.30 11.03 21.12
C LEU A 835 -17.12 12.29 20.25
N LYS A 836 -15.90 12.84 20.17
CA LYS A 836 -15.60 14.00 19.30
C LYS A 836 -15.74 13.65 17.82
N ILE A 837 -15.40 12.41 17.45
CA ILE A 837 -15.59 11.89 16.09
C ILE A 837 -17.08 11.73 15.77
N VAL A 838 -17.85 11.01 16.60
CA VAL A 838 -19.25 10.67 16.28
C VAL A 838 -20.25 11.81 16.50
N SER A 839 -19.88 12.83 17.28
CA SER A 839 -20.67 14.06 17.46
C SER A 839 -20.39 15.11 16.38
N ASN A 840 -19.30 14.99 15.60
CA ASN A 840 -18.99 15.91 14.52
C ASN A 840 -19.63 15.45 13.21
N GLU A 841 -20.72 16.09 12.82
CA GLU A 841 -21.47 15.75 11.60
C GLU A 841 -20.67 15.92 10.29
N THR A 842 -19.60 16.72 10.32
CA THR A 842 -18.71 16.93 9.15
C THR A 842 -17.56 15.93 9.07
N HIS A 843 -17.39 15.07 10.09
CA HIS A 843 -16.27 14.12 10.11
C HIS A 843 -16.47 13.00 9.07
N PRO A 844 -15.44 12.58 8.30
CA PRO A 844 -15.57 11.59 7.23
C PRO A 844 -16.26 10.29 7.64
N PHE A 845 -15.98 9.78 8.85
CA PHE A 845 -16.68 8.63 9.44
C PHE A 845 -18.20 8.86 9.55
N VAL A 846 -18.63 10.01 10.08
CA VAL A 846 -20.05 10.30 10.29
C VAL A 846 -20.74 10.55 8.94
N LEU A 847 -20.11 11.30 8.03
CA LEU A 847 -20.62 11.49 6.67
C LEU A 847 -20.84 10.15 5.94
N LYS A 848 -19.92 9.19 6.10
CA LYS A 848 -20.08 7.83 5.58
C LYS A 848 -21.25 7.11 6.25
N TRP A 849 -21.17 6.85 7.56
CA TRP A 849 -22.06 5.92 8.25
C TRP A 849 -23.42 6.51 8.66
N ARG A 850 -23.61 7.83 8.61
CA ARG A 850 -24.91 8.49 8.78
C ARG A 850 -25.56 8.91 7.45
N GLY A 851 -24.79 9.10 6.38
CA GLY A 851 -25.27 9.72 5.14
C GLY A 851 -25.07 8.93 3.83
N LEU A 852 -24.12 8.00 3.75
CA LEU A 852 -23.84 7.23 2.52
C LEU A 852 -24.20 5.74 2.63
N VAL A 853 -24.17 5.16 3.84
CA VAL A 853 -24.44 3.74 4.08
C VAL A 853 -25.89 3.54 4.54
N TYR A 854 -26.83 3.45 3.60
CA TYR A 854 -28.25 3.19 3.91
C TYR A 854 -28.48 1.83 4.60
N LEU A 855 -27.52 0.91 4.48
CA LEU A 855 -27.50 -0.42 5.11
C LEU A 855 -27.05 -0.42 6.58
N TYR A 856 -26.79 0.73 7.20
CA TYR A 856 -26.35 0.83 8.58
C TYR A 856 -27.16 1.88 9.35
N GLN A 857 -27.92 1.43 10.35
CA GLN A 857 -28.52 2.33 11.33
C GLN A 857 -27.47 2.68 12.40
N MET A 858 -26.89 3.88 12.31
CA MET A 858 -25.92 4.36 13.29
C MET A 858 -26.53 4.41 14.71
N PRO A 859 -25.95 3.72 15.72
CA PRO A 859 -26.41 3.81 17.10
C PRO A 859 -26.24 5.22 17.69
N GLY A 860 -26.85 5.45 18.86
CA GLY A 860 -26.57 6.65 19.67
C GLY A 860 -25.07 6.80 19.96
N VAL A 861 -24.60 8.05 20.11
CA VAL A 861 -23.16 8.38 20.19
C VAL A 861 -22.41 7.66 21.32
N GLU A 862 -23.08 7.42 22.44
CA GLU A 862 -22.55 6.64 23.57
C GLU A 862 -22.54 5.14 23.24
N THR A 863 -23.65 4.60 22.71
CA THR A 863 -23.78 3.19 22.31
C THR A 863 -22.73 2.79 21.27
N ILE A 864 -22.53 3.57 20.20
CA ILE A 864 -21.51 3.25 19.19
C ILE A 864 -20.08 3.36 19.75
N THR A 865 -19.83 4.31 20.66
CA THR A 865 -18.54 4.42 21.37
C THR A 865 -18.25 3.13 22.13
N VAL A 866 -19.16 2.68 23.01
CA VAL A 866 -18.99 1.45 23.80
C VAL A 866 -18.94 0.19 22.91
N MET A 867 -19.72 0.14 21.83
CA MET A 867 -19.66 -0.97 20.87
C MET A 867 -18.32 -1.06 20.11
N SER A 868 -17.57 0.03 19.98
CA SER A 868 -16.28 0.06 19.26
C SER A 868 -15.06 -0.29 20.13
N GLU A 869 -15.11 0.01 21.45
CA GLU A 869 -14.02 -0.19 22.42
C GLU A 869 -13.43 -1.61 22.42
N LYS A 870 -14.25 -2.62 22.14
CA LYS A 870 -13.81 -4.03 22.15
C LYS A 870 -12.62 -4.32 21.23
N TYR A 871 -12.40 -3.55 20.18
CA TYR A 871 -11.30 -3.76 19.22
C TYR A 871 -9.96 -3.13 19.67
N LEU A 872 -9.90 -2.53 20.86
CA LEU A 872 -8.66 -2.05 21.48
C LEU A 872 -7.80 -3.18 22.07
N THR A 873 -8.35 -4.38 22.30
CA THR A 873 -7.54 -5.49 22.83
C THR A 873 -6.66 -6.14 21.75
N VAL A 874 -5.36 -6.15 22.00
CA VAL A 874 -4.37 -6.89 21.19
C VAL A 874 -4.22 -8.34 21.68
N LYS A 875 -4.77 -8.66 22.87
CA LYS A 875 -4.80 -10.01 23.44
C LYS A 875 -6.16 -10.68 23.25
N PRO A 876 -6.20 -12.02 23.00
CA PRO A 876 -7.42 -12.81 23.17
C PRO A 876 -8.01 -12.63 24.58
N LYS A 877 -9.33 -12.42 24.67
CA LYS A 877 -10.05 -12.41 25.97
C LYS A 877 -10.64 -13.77 26.35
N VAL A 878 -10.69 -14.71 25.41
CA VAL A 878 -11.18 -16.09 25.62
C VAL A 878 -9.98 -17.02 25.72
N THR A 879 -9.95 -17.83 26.77
CA THR A 879 -8.99 -18.93 26.94
C THR A 879 -9.30 -20.05 25.95
N ALA A 880 -8.26 -20.71 25.43
CA ALA A 880 -8.36 -21.65 24.32
C ALA A 880 -9.09 -22.99 24.63
N THR A 881 -9.79 -23.05 25.76
CA THR A 881 -10.38 -24.23 26.42
C THR A 881 -11.90 -24.26 26.40
N ASP A 882 -12.58 -23.12 26.19
CA ASP A 882 -13.90 -22.91 26.79
C ASP A 882 -15.10 -23.24 25.87
N ASP A 883 -14.86 -23.61 24.61
CA ASP A 883 -15.90 -23.88 23.59
C ASP A 883 -15.65 -25.13 22.72
N PHE A 884 -14.43 -25.71 22.74
CA PHE A 884 -14.04 -26.72 21.77
C PHE A 884 -13.32 -27.91 22.44
N PRO A 885 -13.63 -29.16 22.05
CA PRO A 885 -12.91 -30.32 22.55
C PRO A 885 -11.43 -30.15 22.20
N ALA A 886 -10.57 -30.43 23.18
CA ALA A 886 -9.12 -30.38 23.01
C ALA A 886 -8.68 -31.50 22.06
N ILE A 887 -8.76 -31.25 20.75
CA ILE A 887 -8.23 -32.14 19.72
C ILE A 887 -6.73 -32.24 19.97
N GLU A 888 -6.28 -33.41 20.45
CA GLU A 888 -4.87 -33.70 20.61
C GLU A 888 -4.21 -33.63 19.23
N LEU A 889 -3.44 -32.56 19.02
CA LEU A 889 -2.75 -32.32 17.75
C LEU A 889 -1.49 -33.18 17.74
N PRO A 890 -1.18 -33.88 16.62
CA PRO A 890 -0.07 -34.83 16.53
C PRO A 890 1.29 -34.13 16.40
N PHE A 891 1.59 -33.21 17.33
CA PHE A 891 2.91 -32.64 17.51
C PHE A 891 3.89 -33.73 17.98
N VAL A 892 5.13 -33.70 17.49
CA VAL A 892 6.16 -34.61 17.99
C VAL A 892 6.65 -34.08 19.35
N SER A 893 6.70 -34.94 20.37
CA SER A 893 7.34 -34.55 21.63
C SER A 893 8.85 -34.44 21.43
N ARG A 894 9.46 -33.41 22.01
CA ARG A 894 10.92 -33.24 21.98
C ARG A 894 11.63 -34.37 22.75
N ASP A 895 10.93 -34.93 23.74
CA ASP A 895 11.43 -35.99 24.61
C ASP A 895 11.33 -37.40 23.96
N SER A 896 10.71 -37.53 22.78
CA SER A 896 10.56 -38.80 22.05
C SER A 896 11.49 -38.95 20.82
N ILE A 897 12.44 -38.02 20.64
CA ILE A 897 13.43 -38.06 19.54
C ILE A 897 14.83 -38.22 20.14
N GLN A 898 15.68 -39.07 19.56
CA GLN A 898 17.08 -39.17 19.97
C GLN A 898 17.81 -37.82 19.79
N PRO A 899 18.56 -37.31 20.78
CA PRO A 899 19.19 -35.98 20.72
C PRO A 899 20.04 -35.75 19.47
N GLU A 900 20.82 -36.75 19.06
CA GLU A 900 21.68 -36.75 17.87
C GLU A 900 20.90 -36.51 16.57
N ILE A 901 19.75 -37.16 16.42
CA ILE A 901 18.86 -36.98 15.26
C ILE A 901 18.26 -35.58 15.28
N TRP A 902 17.81 -35.10 16.44
CA TRP A 902 17.26 -33.76 16.58
C TRP A 902 18.30 -32.66 16.32
N GLN A 903 19.54 -32.82 16.79
CA GLN A 903 20.66 -31.91 16.48
C GLN A 903 20.95 -31.87 14.97
N ARG A 904 20.99 -33.03 14.30
CA ARG A 904 21.18 -33.12 12.84
C ARG A 904 20.07 -32.39 12.07
N GLU A 905 18.82 -32.53 12.49
CA GLU A 905 17.67 -31.80 11.94
C GLU A 905 17.81 -30.28 12.15
N ASN A 906 18.18 -29.82 13.35
CA ASN A 906 18.39 -28.40 13.62
C ASN A 906 19.49 -27.79 12.73
N ILE A 907 20.53 -28.55 12.37
CA ILE A 907 21.58 -28.12 11.43
C ILE A 907 21.01 -27.97 10.01
N LEU A 908 20.14 -28.89 9.56
CA LEU A 908 19.46 -28.78 8.26
C LEU A 908 18.49 -27.60 8.22
N ASP A 909 17.74 -27.37 9.29
CA ASP A 909 16.82 -26.23 9.42
C ASP A 909 17.57 -24.89 9.38
N ASN A 910 18.70 -24.77 10.07
CA ASN A 910 19.55 -23.57 10.00
C ASN A 910 20.14 -23.36 8.60
N ARG A 911 20.47 -24.42 7.85
CA ARG A 911 20.90 -24.32 6.44
C ARG A 911 19.76 -23.82 5.53
N GLN A 912 18.55 -24.37 5.65
CA GLN A 912 17.37 -23.90 4.91
C GLN A 912 17.05 -22.42 5.23
N ALA A 913 17.18 -22.00 6.49
CA ALA A 913 17.00 -20.62 6.89
C ALA A 913 18.12 -19.68 6.39
N THR A 914 19.38 -20.15 6.31
CA THR A 914 20.47 -19.39 5.67
C THR A 914 20.18 -19.17 4.18
N LEU A 915 19.78 -20.22 3.46
CA LEU A 915 19.43 -20.12 2.03
C LEU A 915 18.31 -19.09 1.81
N ALA A 916 17.23 -19.15 2.59
CA ALA A 916 16.16 -18.15 2.58
C ALA A 916 16.67 -16.71 2.80
N LYS A 917 17.56 -16.50 3.79
CA LYS A 917 18.16 -15.18 4.08
C LYS A 917 19.09 -14.66 2.98
N LEU A 918 19.64 -15.54 2.14
CA LEU A 918 20.49 -15.18 0.98
C LEU A 918 19.63 -14.88 -0.26
N GLU A 919 18.64 -15.72 -0.56
CA GLU A 919 17.70 -15.51 -1.68
C GLU A 919 16.70 -14.35 -1.44
N GLY A 920 16.62 -13.82 -0.22
CA GLY A 920 15.66 -12.78 0.15
C GLY A 920 14.22 -13.29 0.36
N ARG A 921 14.08 -14.58 0.64
CA ARG A 921 12.82 -15.32 0.72
C ARG A 921 12.53 -15.77 2.16
N SER A 922 11.37 -16.39 2.41
CA SER A 922 11.10 -17.00 3.72
C SER A 922 11.49 -18.48 3.75
N VAL A 923 11.89 -18.99 4.93
CA VAL A 923 12.22 -20.41 5.11
C VAL A 923 11.03 -21.33 4.80
N GLY A 924 9.80 -20.82 4.95
CA GLY A 924 8.59 -21.55 4.62
C GLY A 924 8.24 -21.54 3.12
N ASP A 925 8.85 -20.68 2.31
CA ASP A 925 8.82 -20.79 0.84
C ASP A 925 9.87 -21.82 0.37
N ILE A 926 11.10 -21.78 0.88
CA ILE A 926 12.15 -22.80 0.60
C ILE A 926 11.64 -24.21 0.90
N ARG A 927 11.04 -24.43 2.08
CA ARG A 927 10.46 -25.74 2.48
C ARG A 927 9.27 -26.20 1.62
N ARG A 928 8.73 -25.37 0.72
CA ARG A 928 7.65 -25.72 -0.23
C ARG A 928 8.17 -26.10 -1.61
N GLU A 929 9.45 -25.88 -1.88
CA GLU A 929 10.15 -26.31 -3.09
C GLU A 929 11.11 -27.49 -2.80
N ASP A 930 11.50 -27.68 -1.53
CA ASP A 930 12.26 -28.85 -1.07
C ASP A 930 11.36 -30.11 -0.93
N ASP A 931 11.05 -30.75 -2.07
CA ASP A 931 10.24 -31.98 -2.17
C ASP A 931 10.81 -33.18 -1.37
N ARG A 932 12.03 -33.08 -0.83
CA ARG A 932 12.68 -34.16 -0.06
C ARG A 932 11.96 -34.50 1.24
N ARG A 933 11.16 -33.57 1.78
CA ARG A 933 10.44 -33.76 3.05
C ARG A 933 9.02 -33.22 3.01
N ARG A 934 8.08 -34.01 3.52
CA ARG A 934 6.66 -33.63 3.58
C ARG A 934 6.45 -32.43 4.50
N LEU A 935 5.81 -31.39 3.96
CA LEU A 935 5.42 -30.16 4.67
C LEU A 935 4.77 -30.40 6.04
N LEU A 936 3.94 -31.44 6.19
CA LEU A 936 3.26 -31.73 7.45
C LEU A 936 4.19 -32.16 8.57
N ASP A 937 5.32 -32.81 8.27
CA ASP A 937 6.22 -33.32 9.30
C ASP A 937 7.03 -32.19 9.95
N PHE A 938 7.42 -31.16 9.17
CA PHE A 938 7.87 -29.87 9.71
C PHE A 938 6.83 -29.27 10.68
N VAL A 939 5.55 -29.27 10.30
CA VAL A 939 4.47 -28.66 11.11
C VAL A 939 4.26 -29.40 12.43
N LYS A 940 4.33 -30.74 12.44
CA LYS A 940 4.28 -31.54 13.68
C LYS A 940 5.45 -31.23 14.62
N GLU A 941 6.61 -30.88 14.08
CA GLU A 941 7.78 -30.42 14.83
C GLU A 941 7.73 -28.92 15.18
N LYS A 942 6.58 -28.26 14.93
CA LYS A 942 6.34 -26.82 15.09
C LYS A 942 7.23 -25.93 14.23
N LYS A 943 7.85 -26.47 13.18
CA LYS A 943 8.72 -25.73 12.25
C LYS A 943 7.88 -24.98 11.20
N CYS A 944 8.33 -23.79 10.81
CA CYS A 944 7.58 -22.90 9.92
C CYS A 944 7.54 -23.38 8.46
N ILE A 945 6.34 -23.41 7.88
CA ILE A 945 6.11 -23.59 6.42
C ILE A 945 5.28 -22.44 5.83
N CYS A 946 5.22 -21.28 6.48
CA CYS A 946 4.40 -20.16 6.04
C CYS A 946 5.02 -19.43 4.84
N ARG A 947 4.18 -18.95 3.93
CA ARG A 947 4.62 -18.10 2.81
C ARG A 947 5.07 -16.73 3.31
N SER A 948 5.85 -16.03 2.49
CA SER A 948 6.22 -14.61 2.69
C SER A 948 5.05 -13.65 2.95
N SER A 949 3.82 -13.97 2.52
CA SER A 949 2.61 -13.18 2.85
C SER A 949 2.17 -13.27 4.32
N CYS A 950 2.70 -14.21 5.10
CA CYS A 950 2.41 -14.42 6.51
C CYS A 950 3.34 -13.57 7.41
N SER A 951 2.80 -12.98 8.49
CA SER A 951 3.55 -12.12 9.42
C SER A 951 4.72 -12.83 10.12
N CYS A 952 4.55 -14.09 10.52
CA CYS A 952 5.61 -14.88 11.14
C CYS A 952 6.72 -15.32 10.17
N SER A 953 6.57 -15.10 8.85
CA SER A 953 7.56 -15.55 7.85
C SER A 953 8.95 -14.96 8.10
N THR A 954 9.03 -13.66 8.40
CA THR A 954 10.28 -12.97 8.75
C THR A 954 10.90 -13.52 10.04
N GLU A 955 10.10 -13.62 11.10
CA GLU A 955 10.57 -14.04 12.43
C GLU A 955 11.06 -15.50 12.43
N CYS A 956 10.26 -16.42 11.89
CA CYS A 956 10.62 -17.83 11.75
C CYS A 956 11.75 -18.07 10.72
N THR A 957 12.06 -17.10 9.86
CA THR A 957 13.26 -17.15 9.00
C THR A 957 14.47 -16.63 9.76
N MET A 958 14.32 -15.59 10.60
CA MET A 958 15.41 -15.07 11.44
C MET A 958 15.83 -16.07 12.51
N ASP A 959 14.89 -16.66 13.25
CA ASP A 959 15.12 -17.80 14.13
C ASP A 959 14.25 -18.99 13.72
N VAL A 960 14.89 -20.03 13.19
CA VAL A 960 14.22 -21.23 12.65
C VAL A 960 13.90 -22.27 13.73
N LEU A 961 14.47 -22.13 14.93
CA LEU A 961 14.24 -23.02 16.07
C LEU A 961 13.08 -22.54 16.96
N LEU A 962 12.61 -21.30 16.74
CA LEU A 962 11.41 -20.77 17.37
C LEU A 962 10.17 -21.55 16.90
N PRO A 963 9.33 -22.08 17.80
CA PRO A 963 8.07 -22.75 17.43
C PRO A 963 7.15 -21.80 16.65
N CYS A 964 6.84 -22.16 15.41
CA CYS A 964 6.03 -21.34 14.52
C CYS A 964 4.59 -21.22 15.07
N PRO A 965 4.07 -20.00 15.31
CA PRO A 965 2.72 -19.81 15.85
C PRO A 965 1.62 -20.32 14.89
N CYS A 966 1.91 -20.40 13.59
CA CYS A 966 1.00 -20.97 12.60
C CYS A 966 0.98 -22.52 12.58
N SER A 967 1.83 -23.22 13.31
CA SER A 967 1.86 -24.69 13.28
C SER A 967 0.54 -25.32 13.74
N GLU A 968 -0.08 -24.76 14.78
CA GLU A 968 -1.34 -25.23 15.37
C GLU A 968 -2.51 -25.14 14.38
N ARG A 969 -2.71 -23.97 13.75
CA ARG A 969 -3.75 -23.78 12.73
C ARG A 969 -3.55 -24.67 11.49
N ILE A 970 -2.29 -24.90 11.09
CA ILE A 970 -1.98 -25.75 9.93
C ILE A 970 -2.29 -27.23 10.23
N LEU A 971 -2.04 -27.72 11.46
CA LEU A 971 -2.49 -29.07 11.85
C LEU A 971 -4.02 -29.18 11.87
N ARG A 972 -4.75 -28.19 12.42
CA ARG A 972 -6.23 -28.19 12.40
C ARG A 972 -6.79 -28.34 10.98
N VAL A 973 -6.31 -27.50 10.05
CA VAL A 973 -6.69 -27.55 8.62
C VAL A 973 -6.33 -28.89 7.98
N ALA A 974 -5.14 -29.45 8.29
CA ALA A 974 -4.69 -30.73 7.73
C ALA A 974 -5.46 -31.94 8.28
N LEU A 975 -5.86 -31.92 9.55
CA LEU A 975 -6.66 -32.96 10.18
C LEU A 975 -8.09 -32.96 9.63
N ALA A 976 -8.72 -31.80 9.49
CA ALA A 976 -10.07 -31.68 8.91
C ALA A 976 -10.13 -32.21 7.46
N LYS A 977 -9.11 -31.93 6.64
CA LYS A 977 -9.00 -32.51 5.29
C LYS A 977 -8.95 -34.04 5.29
N ARG A 978 -8.27 -34.63 6.29
CA ARG A 978 -8.14 -36.09 6.50
C ARG A 978 -9.33 -36.74 7.22
N TYR A 979 -10.37 -36.01 7.59
CA TYR A 979 -11.57 -36.59 8.18
C TYR A 979 -12.32 -37.43 7.13
N HIS A 980 -12.59 -38.71 7.44
CA HIS A 980 -13.04 -39.71 6.46
C HIS A 980 -14.27 -40.55 6.88
N GLY A 981 -14.82 -40.36 8.08
CA GLY A 981 -16.01 -41.09 8.55
C GLY A 981 -16.63 -40.43 9.78
N ALA A 982 -17.92 -40.69 10.02
CA ALA A 982 -18.64 -40.19 11.19
C ALA A 982 -18.46 -41.11 12.41
N GLY A 983 -18.52 -40.54 13.62
CA GLY A 983 -18.60 -41.31 14.88
C GLY A 983 -17.96 -40.64 16.10
N GLU A 984 -16.86 -39.89 15.93
CA GLU A 984 -16.06 -39.41 17.08
C GLU A 984 -16.19 -37.92 17.42
N LYS A 985 -16.63 -37.06 16.48
CA LYS A 985 -16.67 -35.60 16.68
C LYS A 985 -17.87 -34.97 16.00
N ASP A 986 -18.55 -34.11 16.74
CA ASP A 986 -19.69 -33.34 16.24
C ASP A 986 -19.29 -32.36 15.14
N PHE A 987 -20.23 -32.12 14.22
CA PHE A 987 -20.06 -31.23 13.06
C PHE A 987 -19.68 -29.81 13.49
N GLY A 988 -20.38 -29.25 14.48
CA GLY A 988 -20.18 -27.88 14.92
C GLY A 988 -18.83 -27.60 15.58
N PRO A 989 -18.42 -28.37 16.61
CA PRO A 989 -17.06 -28.36 17.15
C PRO A 989 -15.96 -28.51 16.09
N THR A 990 -16.17 -29.36 15.08
CA THR A 990 -15.24 -29.50 13.95
C THR A 990 -15.17 -28.22 13.10
N CYS A 991 -16.31 -27.63 12.77
CA CYS A 991 -16.42 -26.39 12.00
C CYS A 991 -15.88 -25.16 12.75
N GLY A 992 -16.05 -25.09 14.07
CA GLY A 992 -15.48 -24.01 14.89
C GLY A 992 -13.97 -24.16 15.11
N SER A 993 -13.44 -25.38 15.20
CA SER A 993 -11.99 -25.63 15.16
C SER A 993 -11.37 -25.18 13.83
N LEU A 994 -12.07 -25.34 12.71
CA LEU A 994 -11.71 -24.74 11.43
C LEU A 994 -11.83 -23.21 11.44
N ALA A 995 -12.93 -22.66 11.95
CA ALA A 995 -13.15 -21.22 12.04
C ALA A 995 -12.03 -20.51 12.80
N ARG A 996 -11.60 -21.11 13.92
CA ARG A 996 -10.41 -20.71 14.69
C ARG A 996 -9.16 -20.72 13.80
N ALA A 997 -8.87 -21.83 13.14
CA ALA A 997 -7.68 -21.99 12.32
C ALA A 997 -7.61 -21.01 11.12
N PHE A 998 -8.76 -20.66 10.54
CA PHE A 998 -8.84 -19.68 9.45
C PHE A 998 -8.80 -18.23 9.94
N PHE A 999 -9.42 -17.90 11.09
CA PHE A 999 -9.26 -16.57 11.69
C PHE A 999 -7.82 -16.32 12.16
N GLU A 1000 -7.18 -17.30 12.81
CA GLU A 1000 -5.74 -17.31 13.11
C GLU A 1000 -4.89 -17.15 11.82
N GLY A 1001 -5.39 -17.60 10.67
CA GLY A 1001 -4.75 -17.38 9.36
C GLY A 1001 -4.87 -15.95 8.87
N LEU A 1002 -6.08 -15.38 8.88
CA LEU A 1002 -6.38 -14.02 8.40
C LEU A 1002 -5.72 -12.94 9.28
N ALA A 1003 -5.67 -13.16 10.60
CA ALA A 1003 -4.94 -12.31 11.55
C ALA A 1003 -3.43 -12.28 11.26
N MET A 1004 -2.88 -13.38 10.71
CA MET A 1004 -1.46 -13.52 10.39
C MET A 1004 -1.10 -13.12 8.95
N VAL A 1005 -2.00 -12.53 8.17
CA VAL A 1005 -1.64 -11.93 6.87
C VAL A 1005 -0.91 -10.61 7.08
N SER A 1006 0.20 -10.40 6.39
CA SER A 1006 1.06 -9.22 6.55
C SER A 1006 0.47 -7.95 5.91
N ARG A 1007 0.57 -6.82 6.61
CA ARG A 1007 -0.14 -5.56 6.29
C ARG A 1007 0.34 -4.85 5.03
N GLY A 1008 1.60 -5.08 4.63
CA GLY A 1008 2.16 -4.53 3.40
C GLY A 1008 1.78 -5.31 2.14
N VAL A 1009 0.95 -6.36 2.27
CA VAL A 1009 0.58 -7.26 1.19
C VAL A 1009 -0.82 -6.92 0.69
N ALA A 1010 -1.01 -6.98 -0.63
CA ALA A 1010 -2.27 -6.57 -1.24
C ALA A 1010 -3.45 -7.50 -0.85
N HIS A 1011 -4.63 -6.91 -0.85
CA HIS A 1011 -5.91 -7.49 -0.40
C HIS A 1011 -6.23 -8.89 -0.98
N TYR A 1012 -5.68 -9.25 -2.15
CA TYR A 1012 -5.88 -10.57 -2.75
C TYR A 1012 -5.39 -11.74 -1.87
N GLU A 1013 -4.43 -11.56 -0.96
CA GLU A 1013 -4.02 -12.64 -0.04
C GLU A 1013 -5.08 -12.93 1.05
N LEU A 1014 -5.84 -11.92 1.50
CA LEU A 1014 -7.00 -12.12 2.39
C LEU A 1014 -8.09 -12.90 1.65
N VAL A 1015 -8.42 -12.49 0.43
CA VAL A 1015 -9.35 -13.22 -0.46
C VAL A 1015 -8.87 -14.66 -0.68
N ALA A 1016 -7.56 -14.87 -0.85
CA ALA A 1016 -7.00 -16.19 -1.10
C ALA A 1016 -7.00 -17.12 0.12
N GLU A 1017 -6.78 -16.61 1.35
CA GLU A 1017 -7.01 -17.41 2.58
C GLU A 1017 -8.50 -17.67 2.79
N LEU A 1018 -9.37 -16.69 2.56
CA LEU A 1018 -10.81 -16.88 2.72
C LEU A 1018 -11.36 -17.92 1.74
N HIS A 1019 -10.95 -17.88 0.47
CA HIS A 1019 -11.32 -18.90 -0.52
C HIS A 1019 -10.83 -20.32 -0.15
N ARG A 1020 -9.68 -20.44 0.54
CA ARG A 1020 -9.22 -21.72 1.12
C ARG A 1020 -10.11 -22.19 2.28
N ALA A 1021 -10.72 -21.26 3.03
CA ALA A 1021 -11.73 -21.60 4.02
C ALA A 1021 -13.01 -22.11 3.35
N MET A 1022 -13.57 -21.37 2.38
CA MET A 1022 -14.82 -21.74 1.69
C MET A 1022 -14.77 -23.19 1.17
N GLN A 1023 -13.71 -23.54 0.44
CA GLN A 1023 -13.50 -24.89 -0.09
C GLN A 1023 -13.48 -25.97 1.01
N LEU A 1024 -12.85 -25.71 2.15
CA LEU A 1024 -12.76 -26.70 3.23
C LEU A 1024 -14.05 -26.80 4.06
N PHE A 1025 -14.80 -25.72 4.21
CA PHE A 1025 -16.14 -25.78 4.78
C PHE A 1025 -17.11 -26.55 3.86
N GLU A 1026 -17.05 -26.33 2.54
CA GLU A 1026 -17.82 -27.05 1.54
C GLU A 1026 -17.45 -28.56 1.48
N GLU A 1027 -16.14 -28.89 1.57
CA GLU A 1027 -15.67 -30.29 1.76
C GLU A 1027 -16.26 -30.95 3.03
N VAL A 1028 -16.35 -30.23 4.15
CA VAL A 1028 -16.85 -30.76 5.43
C VAL A 1028 -18.37 -30.85 5.48
N VAL A 1029 -19.09 -29.84 4.96
CA VAL A 1029 -20.54 -29.86 4.75
C VAL A 1029 -20.94 -31.04 3.85
N GLY A 1030 -20.23 -31.22 2.73
CA GLY A 1030 -20.42 -32.35 1.83
C GLY A 1030 -20.27 -33.70 2.54
N LYS A 1031 -19.17 -33.89 3.30
CA LYS A 1031 -18.95 -35.12 4.08
C LYS A 1031 -20.06 -35.37 5.11
N GLN A 1032 -20.53 -34.34 5.80
CA GLN A 1032 -21.63 -34.45 6.78
C GLN A 1032 -22.95 -34.87 6.13
N ARG A 1033 -23.32 -34.29 4.98
CA ARG A 1033 -24.52 -34.68 4.20
C ARG A 1033 -24.45 -36.14 3.74
N HIS A 1034 -23.29 -36.59 3.23
CA HIS A 1034 -23.10 -37.98 2.82
C HIS A 1034 -23.20 -38.96 4.02
N ALA A 1035 -22.69 -38.58 5.19
CA ALA A 1035 -22.81 -39.39 6.39
C ALA A 1035 -24.27 -39.49 6.88
N ALA A 1036 -25.02 -38.38 6.88
CA ALA A 1036 -26.43 -38.38 7.23
C ALA A 1036 -27.24 -39.30 6.30
N ALA A 1037 -27.13 -39.11 4.98
CA ALA A 1037 -27.85 -39.90 3.98
C ALA A 1037 -27.51 -41.41 3.97
N MET A 1038 -26.34 -41.80 4.49
CA MET A 1038 -25.99 -43.21 4.70
C MET A 1038 -26.54 -43.75 6.04
N GLY A 1039 -26.64 -42.92 7.07
CA GLY A 1039 -27.28 -43.28 8.35
C GLY A 1039 -28.78 -43.59 8.17
N THR A 1040 -29.50 -42.77 7.40
CA THR A 1040 -30.94 -42.98 7.10
C THR A 1040 -31.22 -44.21 6.21
N ARG A 1041 -30.18 -44.89 5.69
CA ARG A 1041 -30.30 -46.11 4.87
C ARG A 1041 -29.99 -47.41 5.64
N LEU A 1042 -29.77 -47.33 6.95
CA LEU A 1042 -29.43 -48.45 7.83
C LEU A 1042 -30.46 -48.65 8.97
N VAL A 1043 -31.67 -48.11 8.80
CA VAL A 1043 -32.82 -48.17 9.73
C VAL A 1043 -34.03 -48.73 8.99
#